data_AF-A0A9P5S4B0-F1
#
_entry.id   AF-A0A9P5S4B0-F1
#
_cell.length_a   1.000
_cell.length_b   1.000
_cell.length_c   1.000
_cell.angle_alpha   90.00
_cell.angle_beta   90.00
_cell.angle_gamma   90.00
#
_symmetry.space_group_name_H-M   'P 1'
#
loop_
_entity.id
_entity.type
_entity.pdbx_description
1 polymer ?
#
loop_
_entity_poly.entity_id
_entity_poly.type
_entity_poly.pdbx_seq_one_letter_code
_entity_poly.pdbx_strand_id
1 'polypeptide(L)'
;MQNMHHVRTSSAGSNNDNINNSQRTNSPGPTSPTQPPSRQLPPIPIDNIANTMNVIDGAVRYGTTMSSINSLTGNDNNRNNSNSGGTRSTYQGSVATSEGGDEKSFSSTNQSFRSDFDDIKRNIDALRDRSDGSDLSKAVDRGVESVIAAQPNIAIGTAGIQTGIALANKIVAEKGQAIVNNIESNPVLNHLVQLAEKLVDIGKTVPFIAPAFVILKVIIDVEQKARDVDIKCNDLLERINFMVSNLTVLERVPAIDPLVAVIERTTETLKRAASLIQAYRKQGKIARRLNMSNGANFDAMASSIATCSQDLMLSLQIQQTGDISVLSRSVPSDAQDEEAKKFVQANGGQDIINNNPALVEEFAKKMHMTMSNEVMDQMQTNMEDLMEENQIRIEALLQENTSKTVAETIKAMASQAREQEAEQRLSCLQCDKEYRESANGPEACSFHKSIKIENSFSCCGKASPCMFSNHRSTHHCEYPYTNFFGYVSAILGYVDTIQRWVDISEKNLLTDKEQTASVSKLIRWKSRHDKITKPMMVIHVGRIYYENKYYFHVFDAEAIKAANDKVRATGNSVIFKSTENREEYGLAEWTLDDAGVINGVKLAVKVTTSDSPVISVLPLDIDTVSPSGEVQSISKAGFKVYKPSEPYKFPELRHVGPTLRTTALREVREFKPKTKLPLVIFPEGKMVANTRGQFVRNNADKFQGTLRLFNKSTPTNQDFVTLVSCKAEYRLVGEQEYKDVESLTLGDVKFPASIAPNQSLDVPFEAIVLRNAAQQALRQNCWNWAMVALHNPVRVRLTFKDIEGEELVYVQEYVHKPSARIAAKEEKDLLFLYIDDMLDATRSAIRVKEADVPFVVDVNSKRFTVDDLNKIVYKAEKSGQTEVDLKCGRDAGAYKWDAWALVDLSCRRVYGFKVLLTTGSTCDKRTTATLGYAPCPLYSTSSGDDTETKNFLNVDDLEERSIQYAVETDVFPEVEPSEPLEVVEDDDVDDEKAVVALDAVPVTAPVPVSAVAPVVAIAAATTTSVAAALGEVSKATASLDSAVFAGSMASLEKRLESLDTNVARMATALEKLVTILSQ
;
A
#
# COMPACT_ATOMS: atom_id res chain seq x y z
N MET A 1 -28.86 -69.83 -10.30
CA MET A 1 -29.77 -70.62 -9.43
C MET A 1 -30.77 -69.67 -8.76
N GLN A 2 -31.89 -70.20 -8.27
CA GLN A 2 -32.89 -69.55 -7.39
C GLN A 2 -32.23 -69.17 -6.03
N ASN A 3 -32.72 -68.30 -5.12
CA ASN A 3 -33.93 -67.44 -4.96
C ASN A 3 -33.65 -66.42 -3.80
N MET A 4 -34.45 -65.43 -3.35
CA MET A 4 -35.81 -64.95 -3.67
C MET A 4 -36.06 -63.45 -3.28
N HIS A 5 -37.34 -63.08 -3.17
CA HIS A 5 -38.06 -61.89 -2.68
C HIS A 5 -37.68 -61.29 -1.28
N HIS A 6 -38.18 -60.12 -0.83
CA HIS A 6 -39.50 -59.49 -1.09
C HIS A 6 -39.56 -57.94 -1.10
N VAL A 7 -40.59 -57.43 -1.78
CA VAL A 7 -40.99 -56.00 -1.93
C VAL A 7 -42.39 -55.78 -1.33
N ARG A 8 -42.69 -54.55 -0.81
CA ARG A 8 -44.04 -53.95 -0.89
C ARG A 8 -44.09 -52.42 -0.66
N THR A 9 -45.19 -51.81 -1.07
CA THR A 9 -45.49 -50.36 -1.17
C THR A 9 -46.94 -50.08 -0.69
N SER A 10 -47.51 -48.90 -1.00
CA SER A 10 -48.94 -48.46 -0.82
C SER A 10 -49.35 -48.01 0.61
N SER A 11 -50.32 -47.09 0.83
CA SER A 11 -51.02 -46.10 -0.02
C SER A 11 -51.80 -45.07 0.84
N ALA A 12 -52.45 -44.07 0.22
CA ALA A 12 -53.15 -42.96 0.88
C ALA A 12 -54.59 -43.27 1.39
N GLY A 13 -55.16 -42.35 2.18
CA GLY A 13 -56.57 -42.29 2.64
C GLY A 13 -56.92 -40.92 3.24
N SER A 14 -58.20 -40.52 3.24
CA SER A 14 -58.61 -39.11 3.44
C SER A 14 -59.96 -38.91 4.16
N ASN A 15 -60.12 -37.75 4.83
CA ASN A 15 -61.37 -37.15 5.36
C ASN A 15 -62.00 -37.91 6.57
N ASN A 16 -62.81 -37.32 7.47
CA ASN A 16 -63.73 -36.17 7.37
C ASN A 16 -64.13 -35.58 8.77
N ASP A 17 -64.66 -34.34 8.82
CA ASP A 17 -65.73 -33.74 9.70
C ASP A 17 -66.04 -34.20 11.18
N ASN A 18 -66.59 -33.41 12.14
CA ASN A 18 -66.79 -31.95 12.40
C ASN A 18 -67.50 -31.70 13.80
N ILE A 19 -67.73 -30.42 14.20
CA ILE A 19 -68.84 -29.87 15.07
C ILE A 19 -68.77 -29.85 16.65
N ASN A 20 -68.77 -28.62 17.23
CA ASN A 20 -69.33 -28.09 18.52
C ASN A 20 -68.89 -28.67 19.91
N ASN A 21 -68.89 -27.97 21.09
CA ASN A 21 -69.28 -26.62 21.61
C ASN A 21 -68.63 -26.40 23.05
N SER A 22 -68.79 -25.37 23.92
CA SER A 22 -69.46 -24.03 23.98
C SER A 22 -69.08 -23.19 25.26
N GLN A 23 -69.10 -21.85 25.17
CA GLN A 23 -69.46 -20.80 26.20
C GLN A 23 -68.68 -20.52 27.53
N ARG A 24 -68.22 -19.26 27.70
CA ARG A 24 -68.67 -18.21 28.71
C ARG A 24 -67.78 -16.93 28.63
N THR A 25 -68.26 -15.74 28.23
CA THR A 25 -68.81 -14.58 29.05
C THR A 25 -67.85 -14.02 30.12
N ASN A 26 -67.51 -12.71 30.28
CA ASN A 26 -68.15 -11.41 29.93
C ASN A 26 -67.13 -10.22 29.82
N SER A 27 -67.62 -9.00 29.51
CA SER A 27 -66.95 -7.67 29.60
C SER A 27 -67.85 -6.68 30.41
N PRO A 28 -67.70 -5.32 30.47
CA PRO A 28 -66.63 -4.37 30.07
C PRO A 28 -66.32 -3.27 31.15
N GLY A 29 -65.45 -2.28 30.87
CA GLY A 29 -65.54 -0.94 31.52
C GLY A 29 -64.21 -0.17 31.80
N PRO A 30 -64.22 1.18 31.95
CA PRO A 30 -63.08 2.04 31.55
C PRO A 30 -62.59 3.09 32.58
N THR A 31 -61.42 3.75 32.33
CA THR A 31 -61.11 5.17 32.67
C THR A 31 -59.73 5.63 32.12
N SER A 32 -59.34 6.90 32.33
CA SER A 32 -58.12 7.54 31.76
C SER A 32 -57.29 8.33 32.83
N PRO A 33 -56.49 9.40 32.57
CA PRO A 33 -55.03 9.32 32.75
C PRO A 33 -54.40 10.34 33.74
N THR A 34 -53.10 10.18 34.07
CA THR A 34 -52.32 11.14 34.90
C THR A 34 -50.81 11.23 34.58
N GLN A 35 -50.25 12.41 34.86
CA GLN A 35 -48.82 12.82 34.88
C GLN A 35 -48.42 13.17 36.34
N PRO A 36 -47.19 13.65 36.66
CA PRO A 36 -45.84 13.45 36.11
C PRO A 36 -44.90 12.87 37.24
N PRO A 37 -43.56 13.14 37.37
CA PRO A 37 -42.98 14.49 37.64
C PRO A 37 -41.60 14.78 37.00
N SER A 38 -41.14 16.03 37.09
CA SER A 38 -39.81 16.53 36.68
C SER A 38 -38.91 16.90 37.88
N ARG A 39 -37.58 16.77 37.75
CA ARG A 39 -36.58 17.39 38.66
C ARG A 39 -35.32 17.86 37.90
N GLN A 40 -34.53 18.74 38.53
CA GLN A 40 -33.44 19.51 37.94
C GLN A 40 -32.10 19.38 38.72
N LEU A 41 -30.98 19.62 38.01
CA LEU A 41 -29.67 20.12 38.51
C LEU A 41 -28.85 19.15 39.40
N PRO A 42 -27.50 19.30 39.54
CA PRO A 42 -26.64 20.50 39.33
C PRO A 42 -25.46 20.35 38.32
N PRO A 43 -24.61 21.39 38.12
CA PRO A 43 -23.43 21.41 37.23
C PRO A 43 -22.07 21.42 37.99
N ILE A 44 -20.95 21.76 37.30
CA ILE A 44 -19.57 22.10 37.80
C ILE A 44 -18.61 20.88 37.95
N PRO A 45 -17.26 20.94 37.69
CA PRO A 45 -16.39 21.90 36.97
C PRO A 45 -15.55 21.26 35.81
N ILE A 46 -14.48 21.95 35.38
CA ILE A 46 -13.42 21.53 34.43
C ILE A 46 -12.10 21.25 35.20
N ASP A 47 -11.17 20.51 34.57
CA ASP A 47 -9.67 20.53 34.67
C ASP A 47 -8.85 19.30 35.13
N ASN A 48 -7.73 19.13 34.38
CA ASN A 48 -6.40 18.56 34.72
C ASN A 48 -6.03 17.05 34.76
N ILE A 49 -5.14 16.70 33.80
CA ILE A 49 -3.83 15.99 33.95
C ILE A 49 -3.77 14.45 34.11
N ALA A 50 -3.41 13.81 32.97
CA ALA A 50 -2.37 12.78 32.71
C ALA A 50 -2.17 11.51 33.58
N ASN A 51 -1.94 10.39 32.84
CA ASN A 51 -1.43 9.07 33.26
C ASN A 51 -2.41 8.22 34.11
N THR A 52 -2.48 6.88 34.00
CA THR A 52 -1.46 5.90 33.54
C THR A 52 -2.09 4.60 32.99
N MET A 53 -1.33 3.84 32.17
CA MET A 53 -1.41 2.38 31.89
C MET A 53 -2.57 1.75 31.09
N ASN A 54 -2.18 1.16 29.95
CA ASN A 54 -2.46 -0.19 29.40
C ASN A 54 -3.64 -1.04 29.95
N VAL A 55 -4.40 -1.68 29.04
CA VAL A 55 -4.49 -3.16 28.81
C VAL A 55 -5.63 -3.53 27.84
N ILE A 56 -5.32 -4.27 26.74
CA ILE A 56 -6.15 -5.25 25.95
C ILE A 56 -7.54 -4.76 25.39
N ASP A 57 -8.04 -5.06 24.19
CA ASP A 57 -7.60 -5.70 22.92
C ASP A 57 -8.37 -4.97 21.76
N GLY A 58 -8.29 -5.24 20.46
CA GLY A 58 -7.62 -6.28 19.67
C GLY A 58 -8.38 -6.48 18.34
N ALA A 59 -7.77 -6.18 17.18
CA ALA A 59 -8.41 -6.39 15.87
C ALA A 59 -7.42 -6.48 14.69
N VAL A 60 -7.29 -7.68 14.13
CA VAL A 60 -6.94 -8.04 12.73
C VAL A 60 -6.02 -7.06 11.95
N ARG A 61 -4.75 -7.43 11.77
CA ARG A 61 -3.93 -6.99 10.64
C ARG A 61 -3.99 -8.04 9.52
N TYR A 62 -4.48 -7.69 8.33
CA TYR A 62 -4.12 -8.40 7.11
C TYR A 62 -2.76 -7.90 6.63
N GLY A 63 -1.74 -8.77 6.66
CA GLY A 63 -0.39 -8.48 6.22
C GLY A 63 0.07 -9.46 5.15
N THR A 64 0.33 -8.96 3.94
CA THR A 64 0.74 -9.78 2.80
C THR A 64 2.18 -10.25 2.94
N THR A 65 2.41 -11.55 3.10
CA THR A 65 3.74 -12.14 3.26
C THR A 65 4.39 -12.49 1.92
N MET A 66 5.14 -11.55 1.35
CA MET A 66 6.20 -11.87 0.38
C MET A 66 7.45 -12.30 1.15
N SER A 67 7.84 -13.57 1.04
CA SER A 67 9.09 -14.09 1.60
C SER A 67 10.04 -14.52 0.49
N SER A 68 11.29 -14.05 0.58
CA SER A 68 12.41 -14.47 -0.26
C SER A 68 13.59 -14.81 0.64
N ILE A 69 14.24 -15.94 0.38
CA ILE A 69 15.29 -16.52 1.24
C ILE A 69 16.63 -16.42 0.52
N ASN A 70 17.63 -15.81 1.16
CA ASN A 70 19.05 -16.20 1.17
C ASN A 70 19.93 -15.08 1.80
N SER A 71 21.16 -15.34 2.24
CA SER A 71 21.64 -16.32 3.23
C SER A 71 23.13 -16.04 3.53
N LEU A 72 23.47 -16.07 4.83
CA LEU A 72 24.80 -16.03 5.46
C LEU A 72 26.09 -16.01 4.60
N THR A 73 26.72 -14.83 4.49
CA THR A 73 28.17 -14.54 4.67
C THR A 73 28.28 -13.03 5.00
N GLY A 74 29.33 -12.45 5.59
CA GLY A 74 30.63 -12.93 6.09
C GLY A 74 31.30 -11.77 6.88
N ASN A 75 32.50 -11.97 7.45
CA ASN A 75 33.10 -11.07 8.44
C ASN A 75 34.02 -9.96 7.85
N ASP A 76 34.41 -9.00 8.71
CA ASP A 76 35.66 -8.20 8.71
C ASP A 76 35.85 -6.88 7.88
N ASN A 77 35.95 -5.78 8.65
CA ASN A 77 37.07 -4.81 8.74
C ASN A 77 37.76 -4.18 7.50
N ASN A 78 37.44 -2.89 7.26
CA ASN A 78 38.35 -1.73 7.45
C ASN A 78 39.76 -1.70 6.79
N ARG A 79 39.94 -0.98 5.65
CA ARG A 79 41.00 0.07 5.45
C ARG A 79 41.10 0.72 4.03
N ASN A 80 41.33 2.05 4.04
CA ASN A 80 42.21 2.89 3.20
C ASN A 80 42.55 2.62 1.69
N ASN A 81 42.14 3.59 0.86
CA ASN A 81 43.02 4.48 0.04
C ASN A 81 43.55 4.07 -1.36
N SER A 82 43.94 5.10 -2.13
CA SER A 82 44.84 5.18 -3.31
C SER A 82 44.43 4.59 -4.67
N ASN A 83 43.86 5.45 -5.53
CA ASN A 83 44.44 6.05 -6.77
C ASN A 83 45.20 5.18 -7.82
N SER A 84 45.18 5.66 -9.09
CA SER A 84 45.81 5.13 -10.34
C SER A 84 45.09 3.98 -11.09
N GLY A 85 45.18 3.86 -12.43
CA GLY A 85 45.69 4.80 -13.44
C GLY A 85 45.98 4.19 -14.84
N GLY A 86 45.34 4.68 -15.91
CA GLY A 86 45.60 4.33 -17.33
C GLY A 86 44.94 3.02 -17.83
N THR A 87 44.82 2.72 -19.14
CA THR A 87 45.09 3.51 -20.38
C THR A 87 44.51 2.83 -21.64
N ARG A 88 43.99 3.61 -22.63
CA ARG A 88 43.71 3.23 -24.06
C ARG A 88 42.63 2.14 -24.29
N SER A 89 42.02 1.95 -25.48
CA SER A 89 42.19 2.53 -26.84
C SER A 89 40.81 2.81 -27.47
N THR A 90 40.44 4.05 -27.86
CA THR A 90 40.67 4.75 -29.15
C THR A 90 40.14 4.11 -30.47
N TYR A 91 39.10 4.75 -31.03
CA TYR A 91 38.85 5.09 -32.44
C TYR A 91 37.92 6.35 -32.40
N GLN A 92 38.31 7.58 -32.77
CA GLN A 92 38.57 8.17 -34.10
C GLN A 92 37.39 8.05 -35.08
N GLY A 93 36.87 9.14 -35.68
CA GLY A 93 37.17 10.59 -35.61
C GLY A 93 36.03 11.40 -36.29
N SER A 94 36.08 12.71 -36.62
CA SER A 94 37.13 13.75 -36.59
C SER A 94 36.43 15.16 -36.60
N VAL A 95 36.87 16.19 -35.85
CA VAL A 95 37.69 17.38 -36.28
C VAL A 95 36.98 18.29 -37.32
N ALA A 96 36.87 19.63 -37.18
CA ALA A 96 37.87 20.60 -36.66
C ALA A 96 37.33 21.94 -36.06
N THR A 97 38.08 22.49 -35.08
CA THR A 97 38.53 23.92 -34.87
C THR A 97 37.53 25.12 -34.91
N SER A 98 37.72 26.24 -34.20
CA SER A 98 38.90 26.86 -33.51
C SER A 98 38.46 27.71 -32.29
N GLU A 99 39.07 27.58 -31.10
CA GLU A 99 40.12 28.46 -30.48
C GLU A 99 39.65 29.76 -29.77
N GLY A 100 40.15 29.98 -28.53
CA GLY A 100 40.08 31.24 -27.75
C GLY A 100 38.76 31.51 -26.97
N GLY A 101 38.75 32.13 -25.78
CA GLY A 101 39.86 32.51 -24.88
C GLY A 101 39.45 33.50 -23.76
N ASP A 102 39.22 32.98 -22.54
CA ASP A 102 39.15 33.62 -21.20
C ASP A 102 38.33 34.91 -20.87
N GLU A 103 37.81 34.87 -19.63
CA GLU A 103 37.35 35.96 -18.74
C GLU A 103 36.03 36.77 -18.95
N LYS A 104 35.26 36.81 -17.83
CA LYS A 104 34.46 37.92 -17.25
C LYS A 104 32.99 38.22 -17.69
N SER A 105 32.13 38.05 -16.68
CA SER A 105 30.99 38.90 -16.24
C SER A 105 29.71 39.10 -17.07
N PHE A 106 28.58 38.76 -16.42
CA PHE A 106 27.29 39.47 -16.40
C PHE A 106 26.87 40.33 -17.62
N SER A 107 25.89 39.84 -18.41
CA SER A 107 24.55 40.48 -18.54
C SER A 107 23.70 39.84 -19.65
N SER A 108 22.46 39.41 -19.34
CA SER A 108 21.48 38.99 -20.36
C SER A 108 20.02 38.92 -19.87
N THR A 109 19.60 39.79 -18.94
CA THR A 109 18.27 39.74 -18.30
C THR A 109 17.25 40.72 -18.91
N ASN A 110 17.50 41.25 -20.11
CA ASN A 110 16.77 42.41 -20.64
C ASN A 110 16.29 42.24 -22.10
N GLN A 111 15.94 41.00 -22.49
CA GLN A 111 15.36 40.71 -23.82
C GLN A 111 14.02 39.95 -23.81
N SER A 112 13.61 39.25 -22.74
CA SER A 112 12.29 38.56 -22.73
C SER A 112 11.11 39.54 -22.53
N PHE A 113 11.28 40.62 -21.76
CA PHE A 113 10.21 41.59 -21.50
C PHE A 113 9.63 42.31 -22.73
N ARG A 114 10.21 42.13 -23.93
CA ARG A 114 9.65 42.64 -25.19
C ARG A 114 8.88 41.59 -26.02
N SER A 115 9.23 40.31 -25.97
CA SER A 115 8.42 39.26 -26.65
C SER A 115 7.02 39.21 -26.06
N ASP A 116 6.95 39.25 -24.73
CA ASP A 116 5.73 38.94 -23.99
C ASP A 116 4.69 40.05 -24.18
N PHE A 117 5.13 41.30 -24.36
CA PHE A 117 4.26 42.45 -24.63
C PHE A 117 3.68 42.43 -26.06
N ASP A 118 4.47 42.03 -27.06
CA ASP A 118 4.01 41.90 -28.45
C ASP A 118 3.08 40.68 -28.62
N ASP A 119 3.29 39.60 -27.88
CA ASP A 119 2.40 38.44 -27.86
C ASP A 119 1.09 38.73 -27.09
N ILE A 120 1.13 39.47 -25.98
CA ILE A 120 -0.10 39.99 -25.32
C ILE A 120 -0.91 40.85 -26.30
N LYS A 121 -0.25 41.76 -27.02
CA LYS A 121 -0.91 42.62 -28.01
C LYS A 121 -1.54 41.80 -29.15
N ARG A 122 -0.80 40.82 -29.69
CA ARG A 122 -1.32 39.92 -30.75
C ARG A 122 -2.54 39.10 -30.28
N ASN A 123 -2.59 38.72 -29.01
CA ASN A 123 -3.75 38.05 -28.42
C ASN A 123 -4.94 38.99 -28.19
N ILE A 124 -4.71 40.25 -27.82
CA ILE A 124 -5.77 41.27 -27.69
C ILE A 124 -6.41 41.55 -29.06
N ASP A 125 -5.60 41.75 -30.09
CA ASP A 125 -6.10 41.97 -31.45
C ASP A 125 -6.83 40.72 -31.99
N ALA A 126 -6.31 39.51 -31.73
CA ALA A 126 -6.97 38.25 -32.11
C ALA A 126 -8.27 37.92 -31.32
N LEU A 127 -8.48 38.54 -30.15
CA LEU A 127 -9.77 38.50 -29.43
C LEU A 127 -10.76 39.51 -30.01
N ARG A 128 -10.27 40.67 -30.47
CA ARG A 128 -11.08 41.74 -31.07
C ARG A 128 -11.68 41.34 -32.43
N ASP A 129 -10.92 40.61 -33.24
CA ASP A 129 -11.37 40.05 -34.52
C ASP A 129 -12.28 38.80 -34.38
N ARG A 130 -12.68 38.43 -33.15
CA ARG A 130 -13.54 37.26 -32.87
C ARG A 130 -14.84 37.57 -32.13
N SER A 131 -15.11 38.82 -31.78
CA SER A 131 -16.30 39.21 -31.01
C SER A 131 -17.49 39.66 -31.87
N ASP A 132 -17.84 38.87 -32.89
CA ASP A 132 -19.02 39.13 -33.72
C ASP A 132 -20.30 38.65 -32.99
N GLY A 133 -20.96 39.57 -32.28
CA GLY A 133 -22.31 39.39 -31.74
C GLY A 133 -22.48 38.65 -30.41
N SER A 134 -22.45 39.38 -29.29
CA SER A 134 -23.20 39.02 -28.07
C SER A 134 -23.67 40.26 -27.31
N ASP A 135 -24.76 40.16 -26.55
CA ASP A 135 -25.58 41.31 -26.11
C ASP A 135 -25.01 42.19 -24.98
N LEU A 136 -23.71 42.09 -24.67
CA LEU A 136 -23.11 42.80 -23.54
C LEU A 136 -23.01 44.32 -23.75
N SER A 137 -22.70 44.83 -24.96
CA SER A 137 -22.67 46.29 -25.20
C SER A 137 -24.07 46.89 -25.01
N LYS A 138 -25.09 46.25 -25.60
CA LYS A 138 -26.51 46.64 -25.46
C LYS A 138 -27.03 46.56 -24.03
N ALA A 139 -26.30 45.96 -23.08
CA ALA A 139 -26.63 46.03 -21.66
C ALA A 139 -25.99 47.27 -21.00
N VAL A 140 -24.75 47.60 -21.34
CA VAL A 140 -24.06 48.83 -20.89
C VAL A 140 -24.77 50.08 -21.39
N ASP A 141 -25.10 50.14 -22.69
CA ASP A 141 -25.73 51.31 -23.31
C ASP A 141 -27.10 51.63 -22.68
N ARG A 142 -27.93 50.60 -22.47
CA ARG A 142 -29.22 50.75 -21.75
C ARG A 142 -29.06 51.07 -20.27
N GLY A 143 -27.96 50.64 -19.63
CA GLY A 143 -27.61 51.05 -18.27
C GLY A 143 -27.39 52.55 -18.18
N VAL A 144 -26.60 53.12 -19.10
CA VAL A 144 -26.31 54.56 -19.16
C VAL A 144 -27.56 55.38 -19.45
N GLU A 145 -28.39 54.97 -20.42
CA GLU A 145 -29.65 55.67 -20.72
C GLU A 145 -30.64 55.66 -19.54
N SER A 146 -30.70 54.57 -18.76
CA SER A 146 -31.63 54.46 -17.63
C SER A 146 -31.33 55.42 -16.46
N VAL A 147 -30.07 55.81 -16.28
CA VAL A 147 -29.64 56.73 -15.21
C VAL A 147 -29.93 58.20 -15.56
N ILE A 148 -29.99 58.54 -16.86
CA ILE A 148 -30.22 59.91 -17.35
C ILE A 148 -31.72 60.29 -17.27
N ALA A 149 -32.62 59.31 -17.19
CA ALA A 149 -34.06 59.51 -17.35
C ALA A 149 -34.85 59.92 -16.08
N ALA A 150 -34.20 60.26 -14.96
CA ALA A 150 -34.85 60.29 -13.64
C ALA A 150 -34.54 61.50 -12.72
N GLN A 151 -34.96 62.73 -13.09
CA GLN A 151 -35.90 63.57 -12.29
C GLN A 151 -36.16 64.97 -12.95
N PRO A 152 -37.27 65.67 -12.60
CA PRO A 152 -37.76 66.80 -13.39
C PRO A 152 -37.55 68.21 -12.80
N ASN A 153 -37.48 69.19 -13.71
CA ASN A 153 -37.99 70.57 -13.60
C ASN A 153 -37.64 71.46 -12.37
N ILE A 154 -36.61 72.31 -12.53
CA ILE A 154 -36.78 73.76 -12.31
C ILE A 154 -36.15 74.50 -13.50
N ALA A 155 -36.92 75.36 -14.18
CA ALA A 155 -36.44 76.15 -15.32
C ALA A 155 -36.76 77.63 -15.13
N ILE A 156 -35.72 78.46 -14.93
CA ILE A 156 -35.71 79.93 -15.04
C ILE A 156 -34.26 80.35 -15.33
N GLY A 157 -34.04 81.35 -16.21
CA GLY A 157 -32.78 82.11 -16.27
C GLY A 157 -31.65 81.62 -17.19
N THR A 158 -31.88 80.67 -18.09
CA THR A 158 -30.82 80.04 -18.92
C THR A 158 -29.94 81.01 -19.71
N ALA A 159 -30.47 82.08 -20.31
CA ALA A 159 -29.67 82.97 -21.16
C ALA A 159 -28.54 83.71 -20.41
N GLY A 160 -28.82 84.22 -19.20
CA GLY A 160 -27.81 84.88 -18.37
C GLY A 160 -26.77 83.89 -17.84
N ILE A 161 -27.24 82.71 -17.39
CA ILE A 161 -26.37 81.65 -16.86
C ILE A 161 -25.50 81.04 -17.96
N GLN A 162 -26.02 80.80 -19.17
CA GLN A 162 -25.22 80.31 -20.30
C GLN A 162 -24.21 81.33 -20.79
N THR A 163 -24.52 82.64 -20.75
CA THR A 163 -23.54 83.69 -21.07
C THR A 163 -22.45 83.76 -19.99
N GLY A 164 -22.82 83.64 -18.71
CA GLY A 164 -21.89 83.56 -17.58
C GLY A 164 -21.01 82.31 -17.62
N ILE A 165 -21.56 81.14 -17.94
CA ILE A 165 -20.83 79.88 -18.10
C ILE A 165 -19.97 79.91 -19.37
N ALA A 166 -20.40 80.50 -20.48
CA ALA A 166 -19.56 80.66 -21.67
C ALA A 166 -18.37 81.60 -21.40
N LEU A 167 -18.58 82.69 -20.67
CA LEU A 167 -17.51 83.60 -20.25
C LEU A 167 -16.58 82.94 -19.22
N ALA A 168 -17.12 82.23 -18.24
CA ALA A 168 -16.35 81.48 -17.25
C ALA A 168 -15.54 80.35 -17.92
N ASN A 169 -16.15 79.54 -18.79
CA ASN A 169 -15.48 78.48 -19.55
C ASN A 169 -14.43 79.07 -20.51
N LYS A 170 -14.65 80.25 -21.10
CA LYS A 170 -13.62 80.93 -21.88
C LYS A 170 -12.44 81.39 -21.00
N ILE A 171 -12.70 82.01 -19.84
CA ILE A 171 -11.66 82.41 -18.89
C ILE A 171 -10.93 81.19 -18.29
N VAL A 172 -11.62 80.08 -18.07
CA VAL A 172 -11.07 78.81 -17.60
C VAL A 172 -10.30 78.09 -18.71
N ALA A 173 -10.71 78.19 -19.97
CA ALA A 173 -9.96 77.68 -21.12
C ALA A 173 -8.70 78.52 -21.39
N GLU A 174 -8.79 79.86 -21.35
CA GLU A 174 -7.63 80.75 -21.54
C GLU A 174 -6.61 80.61 -20.39
N LYS A 175 -7.06 80.48 -19.14
CA LYS A 175 -6.19 80.17 -18.00
C LYS A 175 -5.70 78.71 -18.01
N GLY A 176 -6.56 77.77 -18.39
CA GLY A 176 -6.25 76.34 -18.46
C GLY A 176 -5.20 76.04 -19.53
N GLN A 177 -5.33 76.65 -20.72
CA GLN A 177 -4.33 76.55 -21.77
C GLN A 177 -3.00 77.20 -21.35
N ALA A 178 -3.02 78.33 -20.63
CA ALA A 178 -1.81 78.91 -20.06
C ALA A 178 -1.13 77.97 -19.02
N ILE A 179 -1.92 77.27 -18.19
CA ILE A 179 -1.42 76.28 -17.24
C ILE A 179 -0.85 75.05 -17.96
N VAL A 180 -1.55 74.50 -18.96
CA VAL A 180 -1.06 73.36 -19.77
C VAL A 180 0.24 73.73 -20.47
N ASN A 181 0.30 74.89 -21.14
CA ASN A 181 1.51 75.37 -21.81
C ASN A 181 2.70 75.56 -20.82
N ASN A 182 2.43 75.94 -19.56
CA ASN A 182 3.44 76.01 -18.49
C ASN A 182 3.96 74.61 -18.08
N ILE A 183 3.09 73.60 -18.03
CA ILE A 183 3.45 72.21 -17.66
C ILE A 183 4.23 71.55 -18.80
N GLU A 184 3.83 71.77 -20.05
CA GLU A 184 4.52 71.23 -21.23
C GLU A 184 5.90 71.90 -21.46
N SER A 185 6.08 73.15 -21.03
CA SER A 185 7.38 73.85 -21.14
C SER A 185 8.32 73.69 -19.94
N ASN A 186 7.86 73.09 -18.83
CA ASN A 186 8.73 72.75 -17.70
C ASN A 186 8.75 71.22 -17.42
N PRO A 187 9.78 70.50 -17.89
CA PRO A 187 9.89 69.04 -17.69
C PRO A 187 10.09 68.65 -16.21
N VAL A 188 10.65 69.54 -15.38
CA VAL A 188 10.87 69.30 -13.95
C VAL A 188 9.55 69.31 -13.19
N LEU A 189 8.67 70.25 -13.51
CA LEU A 189 7.31 70.32 -12.95
C LEU A 189 6.46 69.12 -13.41
N ASN A 190 6.57 68.72 -14.68
CA ASN A 190 5.88 67.54 -15.22
C ASN A 190 6.33 66.24 -14.50
N HIS A 191 7.64 66.06 -14.26
CA HIS A 191 8.13 64.93 -13.47
C HIS A 191 7.56 64.93 -12.04
N LEU A 192 7.40 66.11 -11.40
CA LEU A 192 6.83 66.20 -10.06
C LEU A 192 5.35 65.81 -10.01
N VAL A 193 4.58 66.12 -11.06
CA VAL A 193 3.18 65.65 -11.20
C VAL A 193 3.14 64.12 -11.25
N GLN A 194 3.97 63.49 -12.08
CA GLN A 194 4.03 62.02 -12.22
C GLN A 194 4.50 61.32 -10.93
N LEU A 195 5.38 61.95 -10.16
CA LEU A 195 5.79 61.45 -8.83
C LEU A 195 4.69 61.62 -7.78
N ALA A 196 3.95 62.75 -7.81
CA ALA A 196 2.81 62.96 -6.92
C ALA A 196 1.71 61.91 -7.17
N GLU A 197 1.39 61.59 -8.42
CA GLU A 197 0.45 60.52 -8.78
C GLU A 197 0.87 59.16 -8.20
N LYS A 198 2.14 58.76 -8.39
CA LYS A 198 2.67 57.51 -7.81
C LYS A 198 2.61 57.47 -6.28
N LEU A 199 2.82 58.61 -5.61
CA LEU A 199 2.67 58.69 -4.15
C LEU A 199 1.21 58.55 -3.67
N VAL A 200 0.20 58.81 -4.51
CA VAL A 200 -1.20 58.53 -4.15
C VAL A 200 -1.41 57.02 -3.97
N ASP A 201 -0.92 56.21 -4.91
CA ASP A 201 -1.10 54.75 -4.85
C ASP A 201 -0.32 54.12 -3.70
N ILE A 202 0.94 54.54 -3.51
CA ILE A 202 1.75 54.08 -2.37
C ILE A 202 1.14 54.55 -1.03
N GLY A 203 0.56 55.76 -1.00
CA GLY A 203 -0.16 56.29 0.16
C GLY A 203 -1.40 55.48 0.58
N LYS A 204 -2.01 54.71 -0.34
CA LYS A 204 -3.08 53.75 0.01
C LYS A 204 -2.55 52.54 0.77
N THR A 205 -1.32 52.11 0.46
CA THR A 205 -0.66 50.96 1.11
C THR A 205 0.13 51.34 2.36
N VAL A 206 0.65 52.57 2.42
CA VAL A 206 1.52 53.08 3.49
C VAL A 206 1.00 54.46 3.93
N PRO A 207 -0.01 54.53 4.83
CA PRO A 207 -0.81 55.74 5.06
C PRO A 207 -0.03 56.98 5.54
N PHE A 208 1.10 56.80 6.23
CA PHE A 208 1.94 57.90 6.72
C PHE A 208 2.73 58.64 5.61
N ILE A 209 2.68 58.16 4.36
CA ILE A 209 3.24 58.86 3.18
C ILE A 209 2.22 59.86 2.58
N ALA A 210 0.93 59.70 2.85
CA ALA A 210 -0.13 60.55 2.28
C ALA A 210 0.09 62.08 2.50
N PRO A 211 0.65 62.57 3.63
CA PRO A 211 1.01 63.97 3.77
C PRO A 211 1.96 64.50 2.68
N ALA A 212 2.95 63.71 2.27
CA ALA A 212 3.93 64.12 1.26
C ALA A 212 3.23 64.45 -0.08
N PHE A 213 2.31 63.59 -0.53
CA PHE A 213 1.50 63.84 -1.74
C PHE A 213 0.74 65.18 -1.68
N VAL A 214 0.07 65.47 -0.55
CA VAL A 214 -0.71 66.72 -0.40
C VAL A 214 0.20 67.95 -0.47
N ILE A 215 1.40 67.88 0.12
CA ILE A 215 2.39 68.97 0.04
C ILE A 215 2.92 69.14 -1.39
N LEU A 216 3.22 68.06 -2.10
CA LEU A 216 3.63 68.13 -3.51
C LEU A 216 2.54 68.74 -4.38
N LYS A 217 1.27 68.41 -4.10
CA LYS A 217 0.15 69.05 -4.78
C LYS A 217 0.14 70.57 -4.55
N VAL A 218 0.42 71.06 -3.33
CA VAL A 218 0.57 72.51 -3.06
C VAL A 218 1.71 73.13 -3.87
N ILE A 219 2.88 72.47 -3.95
CA ILE A 219 4.03 72.93 -4.76
C ILE A 219 3.65 73.04 -6.25
N ILE A 220 3.04 71.98 -6.79
CA ILE A 220 2.55 71.90 -8.16
C ILE A 220 1.52 73.02 -8.42
N ASP A 221 0.54 73.18 -7.53
CA ASP A 221 -0.49 74.21 -7.61
C ASP A 221 0.08 75.63 -7.59
N VAL A 222 1.21 75.88 -6.92
CA VAL A 222 1.88 77.20 -6.90
C VAL A 222 2.66 77.42 -8.19
N GLU A 223 3.48 76.46 -8.60
CA GLU A 223 4.36 76.59 -9.78
C GLU A 223 3.58 76.59 -11.11
N GLN A 224 2.50 75.81 -11.24
CA GLN A 224 1.58 75.90 -12.38
C GLN A 224 0.98 77.31 -12.56
N LYS A 225 0.75 78.03 -11.45
CA LYS A 225 0.18 79.39 -11.43
C LYS A 225 1.23 80.50 -11.57
N ALA A 226 2.53 80.16 -11.58
CA ALA A 226 3.60 81.13 -11.79
C ALA A 226 3.60 81.64 -13.24
N ARG A 227 3.85 82.95 -13.41
CA ARG A 227 3.88 83.60 -14.75
C ARG A 227 5.24 83.56 -15.43
N ASP A 228 6.28 83.12 -14.72
CA ASP A 228 7.64 82.99 -15.22
C ASP A 228 8.36 81.79 -14.60
N VAL A 229 9.14 81.06 -15.41
CA VAL A 229 10.07 80.05 -14.90
C VAL A 229 11.21 80.78 -14.18
N ASP A 230 11.50 80.38 -12.93
CA ASP A 230 12.62 80.93 -12.16
C ASP A 230 13.62 79.82 -11.83
N ILE A 231 14.91 80.09 -12.03
CA ILE A 231 15.95 79.06 -11.99
C ILE A 231 16.17 78.50 -10.58
N LYS A 232 15.90 79.29 -9.51
CA LYS A 232 16.00 78.81 -8.12
C LYS A 232 14.85 77.90 -7.76
N CYS A 233 13.63 78.25 -8.16
CA CYS A 233 12.47 77.36 -8.05
C CYS A 233 12.72 76.06 -8.81
N ASN A 234 13.25 76.13 -10.03
CA ASN A 234 13.47 74.93 -10.85
C ASN A 234 14.56 73.99 -10.26
N ASP A 235 15.67 74.55 -9.77
CA ASP A 235 16.69 73.79 -9.04
C ASP A 235 16.11 73.11 -7.78
N LEU A 236 15.28 73.84 -7.03
CA LEU A 236 14.61 73.30 -5.84
C LEU A 236 13.62 72.18 -6.21
N LEU A 237 12.88 72.31 -7.31
CA LEU A 237 12.01 71.26 -7.83
C LEU A 237 12.80 70.02 -8.30
N GLU A 238 13.99 70.18 -8.89
CA GLU A 238 14.87 69.04 -9.23
C GLU A 238 15.33 68.27 -7.97
N ARG A 239 15.71 68.99 -6.90
CA ARG A 239 16.07 68.38 -5.61
C ARG A 239 14.86 67.70 -4.93
N ILE A 240 13.68 68.31 -5.00
CA ILE A 240 12.44 67.71 -4.48
C ILE A 240 12.08 66.45 -5.28
N ASN A 241 12.15 66.48 -6.62
CA ASN A 241 11.96 65.30 -7.46
C ASN A 241 12.90 64.16 -7.07
N PHE A 242 14.19 64.44 -6.84
CA PHE A 242 15.15 63.44 -6.37
C PHE A 242 14.72 62.85 -5.02
N MET A 243 14.49 63.68 -4.01
CA MET A 243 14.09 63.24 -2.66
C MET A 243 12.81 62.40 -2.68
N VAL A 244 11.80 62.85 -3.44
CA VAL A 244 10.50 62.19 -3.60
C VAL A 244 10.61 60.87 -4.36
N SER A 245 11.45 60.78 -5.39
CA SER A 245 11.60 59.54 -6.17
C SER A 245 12.02 58.35 -5.29
N ASN A 246 12.86 58.58 -4.27
CA ASN A 246 13.27 57.57 -3.31
C ASN A 246 12.11 57.06 -2.44
N LEU A 247 11.11 57.89 -2.13
CA LEU A 247 9.90 57.44 -1.43
C LEU A 247 9.09 56.41 -2.24
N THR A 248 9.28 56.30 -3.56
CA THR A 248 8.54 55.30 -4.36
C THR A 248 8.97 53.85 -4.10
N VAL A 249 10.11 53.64 -3.44
CA VAL A 249 10.61 52.30 -3.06
C VAL A 249 9.80 51.69 -1.89
N LEU A 250 9.06 52.51 -1.14
CA LEU A 250 8.30 52.11 0.06
C LEU A 250 7.13 51.15 -0.22
N GLU A 251 6.73 50.96 -1.49
CA GLU A 251 5.82 49.87 -1.91
C GLU A 251 6.31 48.48 -1.45
N ARG A 252 7.63 48.28 -1.32
CA ARG A 252 8.26 46.95 -1.17
C ARG A 252 9.08 46.78 0.12
N VAL A 253 9.06 47.77 1.01
CA VAL A 253 9.89 47.81 2.23
C VAL A 253 8.99 47.83 3.46
N PRO A 254 9.13 46.89 4.42
CA PRO A 254 8.33 46.92 5.63
C PRO A 254 8.65 48.16 6.47
N ALA A 255 7.61 48.85 6.94
CA ALA A 255 7.76 50.03 7.79
C ALA A 255 8.39 49.65 9.15
N ILE A 256 9.47 50.33 9.51
CA ILE A 256 10.15 50.24 10.81
C ILE A 256 10.30 51.64 11.40
N ASP A 257 10.25 51.77 12.73
CA ASP A 257 10.20 53.07 13.41
C ASP A 257 11.30 54.08 12.97
N PRO A 258 12.58 53.68 12.75
CA PRO A 258 13.60 54.61 12.24
C PRO A 258 13.29 55.17 10.85
N LEU A 259 12.67 54.36 9.98
CA LEU A 259 12.28 54.75 8.63
C LEU A 259 11.05 55.70 8.66
N VAL A 260 10.11 55.47 9.58
CA VAL A 260 8.97 56.39 9.82
C VAL A 260 9.49 57.77 10.23
N ALA A 261 10.41 57.86 11.19
CA ALA A 261 10.99 59.12 11.65
C ALA A 261 11.76 59.90 10.54
N VAL A 262 12.39 59.19 9.61
CA VAL A 262 13.04 59.81 8.42
C VAL A 262 12.00 60.31 7.40
N ILE A 263 10.86 59.63 7.27
CA ILE A 263 9.76 60.06 6.38
C ILE A 263 8.99 61.24 6.98
N GLU A 264 8.84 61.32 8.32
CA GLU A 264 8.34 62.51 9.01
C GLU A 264 9.27 63.72 8.80
N ARG A 265 10.59 63.53 8.93
CA ARG A 265 11.60 64.58 8.63
C ARG A 265 11.57 65.01 7.16
N THR A 266 11.39 64.06 6.24
CA THR A 266 11.20 64.33 4.80
C THR A 266 9.94 65.16 4.57
N THR A 267 8.84 64.83 5.24
CA THR A 267 7.56 65.54 5.16
C THR A 267 7.66 66.97 5.72
N GLU A 268 8.33 67.16 6.87
CA GLU A 268 8.62 68.49 7.44
C GLU A 268 9.47 69.34 6.47
N THR A 269 10.48 68.74 5.85
CA THR A 269 11.32 69.42 4.85
C THR A 269 10.52 69.79 3.60
N LEU A 270 9.62 68.92 3.13
CA LEU A 270 8.69 69.23 2.04
C LEU A 270 7.74 70.39 2.41
N LYS A 271 7.19 70.44 3.63
CA LYS A 271 6.34 71.57 4.09
C LYS A 271 7.10 72.89 4.02
N ARG A 272 8.35 72.92 4.52
CA ARG A 272 9.20 74.13 4.47
C ARG A 272 9.58 74.52 3.06
N ALA A 273 9.88 73.56 2.18
CA ALA A 273 10.18 73.82 0.78
C ALA A 273 8.96 74.37 0.01
N ALA A 274 7.77 73.78 0.22
CA ALA A 274 6.51 74.29 -0.31
C ALA A 274 6.21 75.71 0.17
N SER A 275 6.44 75.96 1.46
CA SER A 275 6.26 77.25 2.09
C SER A 275 7.21 78.33 1.52
N LEU A 276 8.51 78.00 1.36
CA LEU A 276 9.50 78.86 0.71
C LEU A 276 9.13 79.17 -0.74
N ILE A 277 8.75 78.16 -1.52
CA ILE A 277 8.30 78.35 -2.92
C ILE A 277 7.07 79.28 -2.94
N GLN A 278 6.09 79.05 -2.08
CA GLN A 278 4.88 79.88 -2.01
C GLN A 278 5.17 81.32 -1.58
N ALA A 279 6.07 81.54 -0.62
CA ALA A 279 6.46 82.87 -0.16
C ALA A 279 7.34 83.63 -1.19
N TYR A 280 8.27 82.93 -1.84
CA TYR A 280 9.06 83.48 -2.95
C TYR A 280 8.18 83.83 -4.17
N ARG A 281 7.22 82.98 -4.52
CA ARG A 281 6.26 83.25 -5.61
C ARG A 281 5.20 84.31 -5.26
N LYS A 282 4.95 84.60 -3.97
CA LYS A 282 4.19 85.80 -3.53
C LYS A 282 4.95 87.11 -3.85
N GLN A 283 6.29 87.11 -3.89
CA GLN A 283 7.09 88.30 -4.22
C GLN A 283 7.08 88.63 -5.73
N GLY A 284 6.88 89.91 -6.04
CA GLY A 284 7.02 90.47 -7.39
C GLY A 284 8.44 90.34 -7.94
N LYS A 285 8.59 90.38 -9.27
CA LYS A 285 9.86 90.05 -9.95
C LYS A 285 11.04 90.93 -9.52
N ILE A 286 10.81 92.20 -9.21
CA ILE A 286 11.83 93.13 -8.69
C ILE A 286 12.24 92.71 -7.26
N ALA A 287 11.26 92.46 -6.39
CA ALA A 287 11.51 92.08 -4.99
C ALA A 287 12.25 90.74 -4.85
N ARG A 288 11.89 89.75 -5.67
CA ARG A 288 12.59 88.45 -5.76
C ARG A 288 14.10 88.56 -6.03
N ARG A 289 14.53 89.61 -6.73
CA ARG A 289 15.93 89.84 -7.13
C ARG A 289 16.68 90.77 -6.18
N LEU A 290 16.02 91.82 -5.68
CA LEU A 290 16.65 92.78 -4.78
C LEU A 290 16.75 92.31 -3.33
N ASN A 291 15.91 91.38 -2.87
CA ASN A 291 15.98 90.86 -1.50
C ASN A 291 17.01 89.72 -1.40
N MET A 292 18.20 90.02 -0.88
CA MET A 292 19.34 89.10 -0.82
C MET A 292 19.12 87.89 0.12
N SER A 293 18.19 87.96 1.08
CA SER A 293 17.88 86.80 1.96
C SER A 293 17.33 85.61 1.18
N ASN A 294 16.70 85.85 0.02
CA ASN A 294 16.20 84.81 -0.88
C ASN A 294 17.29 83.82 -1.30
N GLY A 295 18.53 84.27 -1.53
CA GLY A 295 19.64 83.36 -1.87
C GLY A 295 19.93 82.38 -0.73
N ALA A 296 20.21 82.93 0.46
CA ALA A 296 20.52 82.15 1.66
C ALA A 296 19.38 81.17 2.05
N ASN A 297 18.12 81.58 1.88
CA ASN A 297 16.96 80.72 2.16
C ASN A 297 16.87 79.52 1.21
N PHE A 298 17.19 79.71 -0.08
CA PHE A 298 17.27 78.58 -1.03
C PHE A 298 18.50 77.70 -0.77
N ASP A 299 19.67 78.25 -0.43
CA ASP A 299 20.86 77.47 -0.06
C ASP A 299 20.63 76.60 1.20
N ALA A 300 19.97 77.17 2.22
CA ALA A 300 19.57 76.45 3.42
C ALA A 300 18.55 75.34 3.13
N MET A 301 17.60 75.58 2.21
CA MET A 301 16.62 74.58 1.80
C MET A 301 17.26 73.45 0.98
N ALA A 302 18.15 73.79 0.04
CA ALA A 302 18.92 72.83 -0.74
C ALA A 302 19.76 71.91 0.16
N SER A 303 20.39 72.47 1.19
CA SER A 303 21.15 71.73 2.22
C SER A 303 20.25 70.82 3.08
N SER A 304 19.04 71.27 3.39
CA SER A 304 18.05 70.50 4.16
C SER A 304 17.53 69.29 3.36
N ILE A 305 17.24 69.49 2.07
CA ILE A 305 16.79 68.43 1.16
C ILE A 305 17.91 67.44 0.85
N ALA A 306 19.16 67.91 0.71
CA ALA A 306 20.32 67.04 0.53
C ALA A 306 20.51 66.10 1.73
N THR A 307 20.44 66.64 2.96
CA THR A 307 20.51 65.84 4.20
C THR A 307 19.38 64.80 4.25
N CYS A 308 18.12 65.20 4.06
CA CYS A 308 16.99 64.27 4.14
C CYS A 308 17.01 63.21 3.04
N SER A 309 17.49 63.54 1.84
CA SER A 309 17.68 62.56 0.76
C SER A 309 18.74 61.53 1.11
N GLN A 310 19.82 61.93 1.79
CA GLN A 310 20.87 61.01 2.26
C GLN A 310 20.37 60.09 3.38
N ASP A 311 19.68 60.64 4.38
CA ASP A 311 19.01 59.87 5.44
C ASP A 311 18.05 58.81 4.85
N LEU A 312 17.25 59.21 3.85
CA LEU A 312 16.26 58.37 3.19
C LEU A 312 16.90 57.25 2.34
N MET A 313 17.92 57.57 1.53
CA MET A 313 18.64 56.55 0.75
C MET A 313 19.34 55.52 1.65
N LEU A 314 19.94 55.96 2.77
CA LEU A 314 20.53 55.07 3.78
C LEU A 314 19.49 54.17 4.44
N SER A 315 18.36 54.74 4.87
CA SER A 315 17.29 54.01 5.56
C SER A 315 16.60 52.97 4.67
N LEU A 316 16.51 53.25 3.36
CA LEU A 316 15.93 52.34 2.36
C LEU A 316 16.96 51.40 1.70
N GLN A 317 18.23 51.46 2.08
CA GLN A 317 19.34 50.67 1.49
C GLN A 317 19.44 50.80 -0.04
N ILE A 318 19.08 51.96 -0.59
CA ILE A 318 19.01 52.17 -2.04
C ILE A 318 20.41 52.19 -2.65
N GLN A 319 20.67 51.29 -3.61
CA GLN A 319 21.88 51.33 -4.41
C GLN A 319 21.86 52.53 -5.36
N GLN A 320 22.95 53.31 -5.34
CA GLN A 320 23.07 54.58 -6.07
C GLN A 320 22.96 54.35 -7.58
N THR A 321 21.85 54.81 -8.16
CA THR A 321 21.49 54.62 -9.58
C THR A 321 21.05 55.90 -10.30
N GLY A 322 20.84 57.00 -9.56
CA GLY A 322 20.56 58.33 -10.10
C GLY A 322 21.73 59.30 -9.91
N ASP A 323 21.72 60.43 -10.63
CA ASP A 323 22.77 61.44 -10.53
C ASP A 323 22.65 62.27 -9.23
N ILE A 324 23.61 62.06 -8.33
CA ILE A 324 23.70 62.74 -7.03
C ILE A 324 24.19 64.20 -7.19
N SER A 325 24.67 64.62 -8.37
CA SER A 325 25.12 65.99 -8.63
C SER A 325 24.04 67.05 -8.32
N VAL A 326 22.77 66.72 -8.51
CA VAL A 326 21.60 67.55 -8.19
C VAL A 326 21.55 67.94 -6.71
N LEU A 327 22.00 67.07 -5.80
CA LEU A 327 22.03 67.37 -4.36
C LEU A 327 23.26 68.18 -3.95
N SER A 328 24.39 68.06 -4.67
CA SER A 328 25.70 68.62 -4.28
C SER A 328 26.07 69.92 -4.99
N ARG A 329 25.38 70.29 -6.08
CA ARG A 329 25.57 71.59 -6.76
C ARG A 329 25.05 72.76 -5.92
N SER A 330 25.68 73.93 -6.04
CA SER A 330 25.19 75.20 -5.47
C SER A 330 23.86 75.63 -6.10
N VAL A 331 23.05 76.43 -5.40
CA VAL A 331 21.83 77.02 -5.98
C VAL A 331 22.23 77.96 -7.13
N PRO A 332 21.54 77.92 -8.30
CA PRO A 332 21.87 78.75 -9.44
C PRO A 332 21.48 80.23 -9.23
N SER A 333 22.38 81.11 -9.67
CA SER A 333 22.21 82.57 -9.74
C SER A 333 22.20 82.98 -11.21
N ASP A 334 21.21 83.76 -11.66
CA ASP A 334 21.14 84.25 -13.03
C ASP A 334 21.77 85.65 -13.21
N ALA A 335 21.86 86.11 -14.46
CA ALA A 335 22.47 87.40 -14.77
C ALA A 335 21.73 88.61 -14.16
N GLN A 336 20.47 88.45 -13.75
CA GLN A 336 19.70 89.49 -13.04
C GLN A 336 19.98 89.45 -11.53
N ASP A 337 20.20 88.27 -10.95
CA ASP A 337 20.63 88.12 -9.55
C ASP A 337 22.01 88.74 -9.31
N GLU A 338 23.02 88.40 -10.13
CA GLU A 338 24.38 88.93 -9.92
C GLU A 338 24.44 90.45 -10.19
N GLU A 339 23.58 90.99 -11.05
CA GLU A 339 23.49 92.45 -11.25
C GLU A 339 22.70 93.14 -10.12
N ALA A 340 21.69 92.48 -9.53
CA ALA A 340 21.03 92.94 -8.30
C ALA A 340 22.00 92.98 -7.12
N LYS A 341 22.78 91.92 -6.93
CA LYS A 341 23.82 91.78 -5.90
C LYS A 341 24.90 92.86 -6.00
N LYS A 342 25.37 93.16 -7.22
CA LYS A 342 26.25 94.32 -7.49
C LYS A 342 25.55 95.65 -7.16
N PHE A 343 24.29 95.82 -7.54
CA PHE A 343 23.52 97.04 -7.26
C PHE A 343 23.30 97.27 -5.76
N VAL A 344 23.02 96.21 -4.99
CA VAL A 344 22.89 96.24 -3.53
C VAL A 344 24.23 96.60 -2.87
N GLN A 345 25.34 96.01 -3.33
CA GLN A 345 26.68 96.34 -2.83
C GLN A 345 27.09 97.79 -3.17
N ALA A 346 26.82 98.27 -4.38
CA ALA A 346 27.19 99.61 -4.83
C ALA A 346 26.42 100.72 -4.10
N ASN A 347 25.17 100.46 -3.68
CA ASN A 347 24.30 101.44 -3.01
C ASN A 347 24.30 101.31 -1.46
N GLY A 348 25.29 100.61 -0.89
CA GLY A 348 25.52 100.58 0.56
C GLY A 348 24.71 99.55 1.36
N GLY A 349 24.09 98.56 0.71
CA GLY A 349 23.46 97.41 1.35
C GLY A 349 21.93 97.35 1.24
N GLN A 350 21.37 96.24 1.73
CA GLN A 350 19.95 95.90 1.61
C GLN A 350 19.05 96.96 2.24
N ASP A 351 19.37 97.39 3.45
CA ASP A 351 18.50 98.24 4.28
C ASP A 351 18.29 99.63 3.68
N ILE A 352 19.26 100.13 2.90
CA ILE A 352 19.15 101.42 2.20
C ILE A 352 18.17 101.30 1.02
N ILE A 353 18.18 100.17 0.30
CA ILE A 353 17.29 99.94 -0.85
C ILE A 353 15.86 99.66 -0.38
N ASN A 354 15.67 98.86 0.68
CA ASN A 354 14.35 98.55 1.26
C ASN A 354 13.59 99.81 1.73
N ASN A 355 14.31 100.90 2.02
CA ASN A 355 13.76 102.17 2.50
C ASN A 355 13.82 103.31 1.47
N ASN A 356 14.27 103.07 0.24
CA ASN A 356 14.41 104.11 -0.78
C ASN A 356 13.78 103.70 -2.14
N PRO A 357 12.52 104.10 -2.39
CA PRO A 357 11.80 103.78 -3.64
C PRO A 357 12.51 104.23 -4.92
N ALA A 358 13.33 105.29 -4.88
CA ALA A 358 14.02 105.80 -6.06
C ALA A 358 15.13 104.83 -6.54
N LEU A 359 15.83 104.16 -5.63
CA LEU A 359 16.82 103.14 -5.98
C LEU A 359 16.16 101.88 -6.56
N VAL A 360 14.98 101.51 -6.05
CA VAL A 360 14.20 100.39 -6.59
C VAL A 360 13.67 100.72 -7.99
N GLU A 361 13.23 101.96 -8.23
CA GLU A 361 12.81 102.43 -9.56
C GLU A 361 13.99 102.52 -10.56
N GLU A 362 15.18 102.93 -10.10
CA GLU A 362 16.41 102.92 -10.91
C GLU A 362 16.78 101.51 -11.34
N PHE A 363 16.78 100.55 -10.39
CA PHE A 363 17.02 99.14 -10.69
C PHE A 363 15.97 98.58 -11.66
N ALA A 364 14.68 98.88 -11.44
CA ALA A 364 13.60 98.46 -12.32
C ALA A 364 13.80 98.97 -13.77
N LYS A 365 14.16 100.26 -13.93
CA LYS A 365 14.48 100.85 -15.24
C LYS A 365 15.69 100.19 -15.90
N LYS A 366 16.79 99.98 -15.14
CA LYS A 366 18.02 99.33 -15.60
C LYS A 366 17.78 97.89 -16.07
N MET A 367 16.90 97.16 -15.40
CA MET A 367 16.58 95.76 -15.71
C MET A 367 15.34 95.60 -16.63
N HIS A 368 14.81 96.70 -17.16
CA HIS A 368 13.60 96.76 -18.00
C HIS A 368 12.37 96.07 -17.38
N MET A 369 12.22 96.17 -16.05
CA MET A 369 11.08 95.62 -15.31
C MET A 369 10.02 96.68 -15.00
N THR A 370 8.74 96.31 -15.12
CA THR A 370 7.63 97.18 -14.73
C THR A 370 7.52 97.27 -13.22
N MET A 371 7.66 98.48 -12.67
CA MET A 371 7.41 98.75 -11.25
C MET A 371 5.90 98.72 -10.96
N SER A 372 5.49 98.09 -9.86
CA SER A 372 4.14 98.23 -9.29
C SER A 372 4.21 98.86 -7.90
N ASN A 373 3.12 99.47 -7.46
CA ASN A 373 3.06 100.15 -6.16
C ASN A 373 3.32 99.19 -4.99
N GLU A 374 2.99 97.91 -5.16
CA GLU A 374 3.13 96.82 -4.18
C GLU A 374 4.59 96.38 -3.95
N VAL A 375 5.53 96.77 -4.82
CA VAL A 375 6.92 96.29 -4.75
C VAL A 375 7.61 96.74 -3.45
N MET A 376 7.33 97.94 -2.94
CA MET A 376 7.95 98.43 -1.70
C MET A 376 7.45 97.65 -0.48
N ASP A 377 6.15 97.36 -0.41
CA ASP A 377 5.56 96.54 0.66
C ASP A 377 6.16 95.12 0.64
N GLN A 378 6.34 94.55 -0.56
CA GLN A 378 6.99 93.24 -0.76
C GLN A 378 8.49 93.23 -0.44
N MET A 379 9.20 94.37 -0.56
CA MET A 379 10.59 94.53 -0.12
C MET A 379 10.72 94.61 1.41
N GLN A 380 9.68 95.08 2.10
CA GLN A 380 9.66 95.23 3.56
C GLN A 380 9.03 94.02 4.28
N THR A 381 8.42 93.09 3.54
CA THR A 381 7.85 91.86 4.10
C THR A 381 8.93 90.84 4.44
N ASN A 382 8.98 90.35 5.68
CA ASN A 382 9.90 89.27 6.05
C ASN A 382 9.50 87.96 5.35
N MET A 383 10.50 87.24 4.83
CA MET A 383 10.29 85.94 4.20
C MET A 383 9.95 84.87 5.25
N GLU A 384 10.53 84.95 6.45
CA GLU A 384 10.34 83.96 7.51
C GLU A 384 8.90 83.99 8.05
N ASP A 385 8.35 85.17 8.33
CA ASP A 385 6.95 85.36 8.75
C ASP A 385 5.95 84.80 7.72
N LEU A 386 6.18 85.06 6.42
CA LEU A 386 5.39 84.49 5.34
C LEU A 386 5.53 82.96 5.25
N MET A 387 6.71 82.43 5.58
CA MET A 387 6.95 81.00 5.59
C MET A 387 6.27 80.30 6.78
N GLU A 388 6.19 80.95 7.95
CA GLU A 388 5.41 80.44 9.07
C GLU A 388 3.91 80.47 8.77
N GLU A 389 3.37 81.57 8.23
CA GLU A 389 1.97 81.69 7.81
C GLU A 389 1.57 80.60 6.79
N ASN A 390 2.39 80.42 5.75
CA ASN A 390 2.19 79.38 4.75
C ASN A 390 2.31 77.97 5.36
N GLN A 391 3.27 77.72 6.26
CA GLN A 391 3.45 76.40 6.88
C GLN A 391 2.27 76.02 7.79
N ILE A 392 1.77 76.95 8.61
CA ILE A 392 0.55 76.75 9.43
C ILE A 392 -0.65 76.41 8.54
N ARG A 393 -0.78 77.10 7.40
CA ARG A 393 -1.85 76.84 6.43
C ARG A 393 -1.74 75.48 5.75
N ILE A 394 -0.53 75.03 5.43
CA ILE A 394 -0.27 73.68 4.88
C ILE A 394 -0.59 72.62 5.93
N GLU A 395 -0.21 72.82 7.19
CA GLU A 395 -0.51 71.91 8.30
C GLU A 395 -2.03 71.73 8.52
N ALA A 396 -2.80 72.82 8.46
CA ALA A 396 -4.26 72.75 8.54
C ALA A 396 -4.88 71.91 7.41
N LEU A 397 -4.41 72.10 6.16
CA LEU A 397 -4.84 71.29 5.01
C LEU A 397 -4.46 69.81 5.15
N LEU A 398 -3.34 69.50 5.79
CA LEU A 398 -2.92 68.13 6.08
C LEU A 398 -3.83 67.44 7.10
N GLN A 399 -4.20 68.13 8.17
CA GLN A 399 -5.10 67.58 9.20
C GLN A 399 -6.51 67.31 8.65
N GLU A 400 -7.02 68.18 7.76
CA GLU A 400 -8.31 67.99 7.09
C GLU A 400 -8.31 66.79 6.13
N ASN A 401 -7.25 66.60 5.34
CA ASN A 401 -7.19 65.53 4.33
C ASN A 401 -6.83 64.16 4.90
N THR A 402 -5.93 64.10 5.89
CA THR A 402 -5.50 62.82 6.52
C THR A 402 -6.63 62.16 7.30
N SER A 403 -7.34 62.94 8.13
CA SER A 403 -8.44 62.45 8.97
C SER A 403 -9.57 61.80 8.17
N LYS A 404 -9.96 62.39 7.02
CA LYS A 404 -10.96 61.83 6.12
C LYS A 404 -10.47 60.56 5.40
N THR A 405 -9.29 60.62 4.78
CA THR A 405 -8.78 59.53 3.91
C THR A 405 -8.50 58.25 4.72
N VAL A 406 -7.96 58.39 5.93
CA VAL A 406 -7.69 57.26 6.83
C VAL A 406 -9.00 56.61 7.30
N ALA A 407 -10.02 57.41 7.64
CA ALA A 407 -11.31 56.89 8.09
C ALA A 407 -12.06 56.10 6.99
N GLU A 408 -12.05 56.58 5.75
CA GLU A 408 -12.66 55.89 4.60
C GLU A 408 -11.90 54.59 4.26
N THR A 409 -10.56 54.61 4.31
CA THR A 409 -9.72 53.43 4.02
C THR A 409 -9.88 52.33 5.09
N ILE A 410 -9.82 52.68 6.38
CA ILE A 410 -10.04 51.72 7.48
C ILE A 410 -11.45 51.12 7.41
N LYS A 411 -12.47 51.91 7.04
CA LYS A 411 -13.84 51.41 6.90
C LYS A 411 -13.98 50.42 5.73
N ALA A 412 -13.31 50.67 4.60
CA ALA A 412 -13.27 49.73 3.48
C ALA A 412 -12.57 48.41 3.85
N MET A 413 -11.37 48.49 4.43
CA MET A 413 -10.62 47.31 4.88
C MET A 413 -11.40 46.51 5.94
N ALA A 414 -12.09 47.17 6.87
CA ALA A 414 -12.91 46.51 7.88
C ALA A 414 -14.18 45.85 7.31
N SER A 415 -14.72 46.32 6.17
CA SER A 415 -15.81 45.62 5.47
C SER A 415 -15.27 44.37 4.79
N GLN A 416 -14.21 44.53 3.99
CA GLN A 416 -13.58 43.42 3.26
C GLN A 416 -13.06 42.32 4.20
N ALA A 417 -12.47 42.68 5.34
CA ALA A 417 -12.04 41.72 6.36
C ALA A 417 -13.24 40.96 6.97
N ARG A 418 -14.36 41.63 7.25
CA ARG A 418 -15.58 40.97 7.76
C ARG A 418 -16.26 40.08 6.72
N GLU A 419 -16.26 40.49 5.46
CA GLU A 419 -16.80 39.70 4.35
C GLU A 419 -15.96 38.44 4.13
N GLN A 420 -14.64 38.56 4.18
CA GLN A 420 -13.74 37.40 4.19
C GLN A 420 -13.90 36.55 5.46
N GLU A 421 -14.04 37.14 6.65
CA GLU A 421 -14.23 36.38 7.90
C GLU A 421 -15.56 35.61 7.94
N ALA A 422 -16.64 36.21 7.45
CA ALA A 422 -17.97 35.60 7.33
C ALA A 422 -18.06 34.50 6.27
N GLU A 423 -17.09 34.43 5.34
CA GLU A 423 -17.05 33.38 4.33
C GLU A 423 -16.82 32.00 4.96
N GLN A 424 -17.75 31.08 4.67
CA GLN A 424 -17.74 29.71 5.15
C GLN A 424 -16.42 29.01 4.81
N ARG A 425 -15.77 28.45 5.84
CA ARG A 425 -14.66 27.53 5.64
C ARG A 425 -15.19 26.16 5.23
N LEU A 426 -14.61 25.62 4.17
CA LEU A 426 -14.90 24.28 3.64
C LEU A 426 -13.66 23.41 3.81
N SER A 427 -13.82 22.11 4.06
CA SER A 427 -12.69 21.17 4.06
C SER A 427 -12.50 20.58 2.67
N CYS A 428 -11.29 20.62 2.13
CA CYS A 428 -10.98 20.06 0.83
C CYS A 428 -10.70 18.56 0.92
N LEU A 429 -11.61 17.73 0.40
CA LEU A 429 -11.52 16.27 0.44
C LEU A 429 -10.34 15.69 -0.37
N GLN A 430 -9.66 16.50 -1.18
CA GLN A 430 -8.49 16.07 -1.98
C GLN A 430 -7.16 16.16 -1.21
N CYS A 431 -7.07 17.04 -0.20
CA CYS A 431 -5.83 17.31 0.53
C CYS A 431 -5.99 17.63 2.02
N ASP A 432 -7.20 17.46 2.58
CA ASP A 432 -7.62 17.69 3.97
C ASP A 432 -7.25 19.07 4.56
N LYS A 433 -7.22 20.11 3.72
CA LYS A 433 -7.01 21.51 4.13
C LYS A 433 -8.34 22.25 4.19
N GLU A 434 -8.54 23.09 5.21
CA GLU A 434 -9.57 24.13 5.18
C GLU A 434 -9.27 25.14 4.05
N TYR A 435 -10.30 25.58 3.36
CA TYR A 435 -10.24 26.59 2.30
C TYR A 435 -11.51 27.46 2.29
N ARG A 436 -11.47 28.51 1.46
CA ARG A 436 -12.56 29.44 1.15
C ARG A 436 -12.70 29.54 -0.36
N GLU A 437 -13.91 29.73 -0.89
CA GLU A 437 -14.14 29.78 -2.34
C GLU A 437 -13.52 31.04 -2.97
N SER A 438 -13.47 32.16 -2.24
CA SER A 438 -12.73 33.37 -2.67
C SER A 438 -11.22 33.15 -2.84
N ALA A 439 -10.66 32.13 -2.19
CA ALA A 439 -9.26 31.71 -2.29
C ALA A 439 -9.07 30.45 -3.16
N ASN A 440 -10.12 29.93 -3.78
CA ASN A 440 -10.10 28.63 -4.47
C ASN A 440 -9.59 28.73 -5.92
N GLY A 441 -8.31 29.11 -6.07
CA GLY A 441 -7.65 29.21 -7.37
C GLY A 441 -7.20 27.86 -7.96
N PRO A 442 -6.84 27.81 -9.26
CA PRO A 442 -6.45 26.59 -9.99
C PRO A 442 -5.30 25.76 -9.42
N GLU A 443 -4.51 26.31 -8.49
CA GLU A 443 -3.38 25.61 -7.86
C GLU A 443 -3.47 25.55 -6.32
N ALA A 444 -4.59 25.98 -5.72
CA ALA A 444 -4.75 26.08 -4.27
C ALA A 444 -4.72 24.71 -3.57
N CYS A 445 -5.35 23.69 -4.17
CA CYS A 445 -5.24 22.31 -3.73
C CYS A 445 -3.99 21.65 -4.32
N SER A 446 -3.25 20.93 -3.47
CA SER A 446 -2.02 20.21 -3.81
C SER A 446 -2.14 18.75 -3.35
N PHE A 447 -2.16 17.77 -4.25
CA PHE A 447 -2.43 16.36 -3.93
C PHE A 447 -1.63 15.35 -4.77
N HIS A 448 -1.84 14.06 -4.53
CA HIS A 448 -1.31 12.93 -5.31
C HIS A 448 -2.43 12.14 -5.97
N LYS A 449 -2.18 11.61 -7.16
CA LYS A 449 -3.16 10.80 -7.93
C LYS A 449 -3.32 9.37 -7.42
N SER A 450 -2.37 8.84 -6.64
CA SER A 450 -2.37 7.44 -6.19
C SER A 450 -2.52 7.29 -4.68
N ILE A 451 -2.70 6.05 -4.24
CA ILE A 451 -2.42 5.68 -2.84
C ILE A 451 -0.91 5.75 -2.54
N LYS A 452 -0.57 5.83 -1.24
CA LYS A 452 0.80 5.78 -0.72
C LYS A 452 1.25 4.33 -0.50
N ILE A 453 2.41 3.95 -1.03
CA ILE A 453 3.00 2.61 -0.93
C ILE A 453 4.44 2.77 -0.41
N GLU A 454 4.77 2.12 0.71
CA GLU A 454 6.14 2.07 1.29
C GLU A 454 6.83 3.45 1.39
N ASN A 455 6.06 4.44 1.85
CA ASN A 455 6.42 5.87 1.95
C ASN A 455 6.58 6.67 0.64
N SER A 456 6.44 6.04 -0.53
CA SER A 456 6.30 6.72 -1.83
C SER A 456 4.83 6.83 -2.27
N PHE A 457 4.55 7.64 -3.30
CA PHE A 457 3.28 7.61 -4.04
C PHE A 457 3.53 7.08 -5.45
N SER A 458 2.87 6.00 -5.85
CA SER A 458 3.15 5.31 -7.13
C SER A 458 2.94 6.19 -8.37
N CYS A 459 2.12 7.26 -8.30
CA CYS A 459 1.98 8.20 -9.41
C CYS A 459 3.22 9.09 -9.69
N CYS A 460 4.21 9.16 -8.79
CA CYS A 460 5.41 9.98 -9.03
C CYS A 460 6.70 9.57 -8.28
N GLY A 461 6.66 8.56 -7.40
CA GLY A 461 7.78 8.12 -6.55
C GLY A 461 8.14 9.07 -5.40
N LYS A 462 7.54 10.27 -5.31
CA LYS A 462 7.88 11.32 -4.34
C LYS A 462 6.87 11.42 -3.21
N ALA A 463 7.29 11.98 -2.07
CA ALA A 463 6.39 12.32 -0.96
C ALA A 463 5.66 13.66 -1.17
N SER A 464 6.31 14.65 -1.78
CA SER A 464 5.74 15.95 -2.15
C SER A 464 4.61 15.81 -3.19
N PRO A 465 3.48 16.53 -3.08
CA PRO A 465 2.39 16.51 -4.06
C PRO A 465 2.85 16.64 -5.53
N CYS A 466 2.13 15.99 -6.44
CA CYS A 466 2.46 15.95 -7.86
C CYS A 466 1.34 16.49 -8.78
N MET A 467 0.22 16.93 -8.20
CA MET A 467 -0.91 17.55 -8.90
C MET A 467 -1.40 18.79 -8.14
N PHE A 468 -1.90 19.75 -8.91
CA PHE A 468 -2.52 20.98 -8.41
C PHE A 468 -3.91 21.15 -9.05
N SER A 469 -4.85 21.78 -8.33
CA SER A 469 -6.26 21.98 -8.73
C SER A 469 -6.92 23.05 -7.84
N ASN A 470 -8.12 23.51 -8.21
CA ASN A 470 -9.09 24.00 -7.23
C ASN A 470 -9.33 22.94 -6.14
N HIS A 471 -9.49 23.38 -4.89
CA HIS A 471 -10.08 22.61 -3.80
C HIS A 471 -11.54 22.22 -4.11
N ARG A 472 -11.99 21.12 -3.49
CA ARG A 472 -13.38 20.67 -3.55
C ARG A 472 -13.86 20.10 -2.21
N SER A 473 -15.06 20.51 -1.82
CA SER A 473 -15.77 20.06 -0.61
C SER A 473 -16.61 18.79 -0.80
N THR A 474 -16.69 18.25 -2.03
CA THR A 474 -17.46 17.05 -2.38
C THR A 474 -16.60 15.99 -3.08
N HIS A 475 -16.90 14.70 -2.84
CA HIS A 475 -16.26 13.59 -3.53
C HIS A 475 -16.74 13.52 -4.99
N HIS A 476 -15.80 13.31 -5.92
CA HIS A 476 -16.05 13.29 -7.36
C HIS A 476 -15.24 12.17 -8.04
N CYS A 477 -15.66 11.76 -9.23
CA CYS A 477 -15.02 10.70 -10.01
C CYS A 477 -14.27 11.21 -11.27
N GLU A 478 -14.16 12.53 -11.46
CA GLU A 478 -13.54 13.13 -12.65
C GLU A 478 -12.04 12.81 -12.79
N TYR A 479 -11.34 12.67 -11.66
CA TYR A 479 -9.93 12.30 -11.61
C TYR A 479 -9.57 11.67 -10.24
N PRO A 480 -8.60 10.74 -10.20
CA PRO A 480 -8.19 10.07 -8.96
C PRO A 480 -7.36 11.00 -8.05
N TYR A 481 -7.51 10.81 -6.74
CA TYR A 481 -6.73 11.47 -5.69
C TYR A 481 -6.60 10.58 -4.45
N THR A 482 -5.53 10.71 -3.65
CA THR A 482 -5.22 9.83 -2.50
C THR A 482 -6.43 9.47 -1.63
N ASN A 483 -7.14 10.49 -1.16
CA ASN A 483 -8.20 10.35 -0.16
C ASN A 483 -9.47 9.72 -0.75
N PHE A 484 -9.65 9.78 -2.07
CA PHE A 484 -10.72 9.07 -2.77
C PHE A 484 -10.63 7.57 -2.58
N PHE A 485 -9.42 6.99 -2.64
CA PHE A 485 -9.23 5.55 -2.42
C PHE A 485 -9.57 5.12 -0.99
N GLY A 486 -9.25 5.96 0.00
CA GLY A 486 -9.64 5.72 1.39
C GLY A 486 -11.16 5.76 1.60
N TYR A 487 -11.83 6.77 1.03
CA TYR A 487 -13.29 6.92 1.02
C TYR A 487 -13.99 5.75 0.33
N VAL A 488 -13.59 5.40 -0.89
CA VAL A 488 -14.12 4.24 -1.63
C VAL A 488 -13.89 2.94 -0.87
N SER A 489 -12.68 2.71 -0.33
CA SER A 489 -12.38 1.50 0.42
C SER A 489 -13.19 1.40 1.72
N ALA A 490 -13.61 2.52 2.30
CA ALA A 490 -14.52 2.52 3.45
C ALA A 490 -15.96 2.10 3.10
N ILE A 491 -16.36 2.22 1.83
CA ILE A 491 -17.71 1.91 1.32
C ILE A 491 -17.77 0.54 0.61
N LEU A 492 -16.76 0.17 -0.18
CA LEU A 492 -16.76 -1.09 -0.93
C LEU A 492 -16.06 -2.24 -0.19
N GLY A 493 -15.17 -1.94 0.76
CA GLY A 493 -14.30 -2.93 1.41
C GLY A 493 -14.92 -3.71 2.56
N TYR A 494 -16.21 -3.54 2.87
CA TYR A 494 -16.83 -4.12 4.06
C TYR A 494 -18.28 -4.57 3.84
N VAL A 495 -18.62 -5.78 4.31
CA VAL A 495 -19.96 -6.37 4.17
C VAL A 495 -21.07 -5.64 4.98
N ASP A 496 -20.73 -4.81 5.97
CA ASP A 496 -21.72 -4.04 6.74
C ASP A 496 -22.00 -2.63 6.21
N THR A 497 -21.33 -2.24 5.12
CA THR A 497 -21.39 -0.87 4.55
C THR A 497 -22.25 -0.75 3.30
N ILE A 498 -22.32 -1.82 2.50
CA ILE A 498 -23.17 -1.92 1.30
C ILE A 498 -23.94 -3.24 1.29
N GLN A 499 -25.13 -3.23 0.69
CA GLN A 499 -25.84 -4.44 0.27
C GLN A 499 -25.89 -4.45 -1.25
N ARG A 500 -25.16 -5.36 -1.90
CA ARG A 500 -25.17 -5.47 -3.36
C ARG A 500 -26.54 -5.97 -3.82
N TRP A 501 -27.14 -5.32 -4.83
CA TRP A 501 -28.37 -5.77 -5.47
C TRP A 501 -28.07 -6.56 -6.74
N VAL A 502 -27.09 -6.07 -7.51
CA VAL A 502 -26.51 -6.78 -8.64
C VAL A 502 -25.01 -6.47 -8.69
N ASP A 503 -24.23 -7.51 -8.87
CA ASP A 503 -22.78 -7.44 -9.05
C ASP A 503 -22.42 -8.40 -10.19
N ILE A 504 -21.68 -7.90 -11.17
CA ILE A 504 -21.11 -8.71 -12.24
C ILE A 504 -19.62 -8.41 -12.34
N SER A 505 -18.81 -9.47 -12.19
CA SER A 505 -17.38 -9.44 -12.43
C SER A 505 -17.02 -10.49 -13.47
N GLU A 506 -16.04 -10.18 -14.30
CA GLU A 506 -15.46 -11.14 -15.23
C GLU A 506 -13.95 -10.94 -15.32
N LYS A 507 -13.22 -12.07 -15.32
CA LYS A 507 -11.77 -12.09 -15.22
C LYS A 507 -11.14 -12.63 -16.50
N ASN A 508 -10.23 -11.83 -17.06
CA ASN A 508 -9.49 -12.12 -18.28
C ASN A 508 -8.48 -13.26 -18.03
N LEU A 509 -8.75 -14.44 -18.61
CA LEU A 509 -7.97 -15.66 -18.42
C LEU A 509 -6.56 -15.61 -19.07
N LEU A 510 -6.23 -14.54 -19.82
CA LEU A 510 -4.89 -14.30 -20.36
C LEU A 510 -4.08 -13.28 -19.56
N THR A 511 -4.72 -12.28 -18.94
CA THR A 511 -4.02 -11.15 -18.32
C THR A 511 -4.26 -10.97 -16.83
N ASP A 512 -5.09 -11.83 -16.19
CA ASP A 512 -5.55 -11.70 -14.79
C ASP A 512 -6.19 -10.33 -14.45
N LYS A 513 -6.58 -9.55 -15.48
CA LYS A 513 -7.34 -8.30 -15.33
C LYS A 513 -8.82 -8.63 -15.13
N GLU A 514 -9.49 -7.82 -14.34
CA GLU A 514 -10.87 -8.01 -13.95
C GLU A 514 -11.67 -6.77 -14.37
N GLN A 515 -12.78 -6.99 -15.07
CA GLN A 515 -13.76 -5.96 -15.39
C GLN A 515 -14.97 -6.18 -14.49
N THR A 516 -15.37 -5.13 -13.77
CA THR A 516 -16.44 -5.18 -12.76
C THR A 516 -17.52 -4.15 -13.09
N ALA A 517 -18.76 -4.46 -12.70
CA ALA A 517 -19.84 -3.49 -12.61
C ALA A 517 -20.83 -3.93 -11.53
N SER A 518 -21.24 -3.02 -10.63
CA SER A 518 -22.22 -3.33 -9.58
C SER A 518 -23.12 -2.16 -9.21
N VAL A 519 -24.34 -2.49 -8.77
CA VAL A 519 -25.28 -1.57 -8.13
C VAL A 519 -25.62 -2.11 -6.74
N SER A 520 -25.49 -1.25 -5.73
CA SER A 520 -25.65 -1.61 -4.32
C SER A 520 -26.46 -0.57 -3.56
N LYS A 521 -27.18 -0.97 -2.51
CA LYS A 521 -27.64 -0.05 -1.47
C LYS A 521 -26.46 0.38 -0.60
N LEU A 522 -26.35 1.68 -0.32
CA LEU A 522 -25.45 2.16 0.73
C LEU A 522 -26.14 2.03 2.10
N ILE A 523 -25.48 1.35 3.04
CA ILE A 523 -25.96 1.17 4.43
C ILE A 523 -25.22 2.11 5.36
N ARG A 524 -23.90 2.27 5.20
CA ARG A 524 -23.01 3.09 6.04
C ARG A 524 -21.91 3.70 5.17
N TRP A 525 -21.45 4.90 5.53
CA TRP A 525 -20.26 5.52 4.91
C TRP A 525 -18.94 4.81 5.23
N LYS A 526 -18.91 4.03 6.32
CA LYS A 526 -17.74 3.30 6.82
C LYS A 526 -18.19 2.20 7.77
N SER A 527 -17.44 1.10 7.83
CA SER A 527 -17.76 -0.04 8.70
C SER A 527 -17.91 0.40 10.17
N ARG A 528 -18.91 -0.16 10.86
CA ARG A 528 -19.25 0.13 12.27
C ARG A 528 -19.71 1.55 12.60
N HIS A 529 -19.77 2.49 11.65
CA HIS A 529 -20.42 3.81 11.85
C HIS A 529 -21.96 3.71 11.72
N ASP A 530 -22.70 4.77 12.02
CA ASP A 530 -24.17 4.78 11.94
C ASP A 530 -24.74 4.40 10.56
N LYS A 531 -25.97 3.86 10.57
CA LYS A 531 -26.70 3.56 9.33
C LYS A 531 -27.24 4.85 8.71
N ILE A 532 -27.11 4.97 7.40
CA ILE A 532 -27.69 6.08 6.64
C ILE A 532 -29.22 5.95 6.62
N THR A 533 -29.91 7.06 6.88
CA THR A 533 -31.37 7.14 6.94
C THR A 533 -32.02 7.50 5.60
N LYS A 534 -31.38 8.36 4.79
CA LYS A 534 -31.81 8.65 3.41
C LYS A 534 -31.49 7.45 2.51
N PRO A 535 -32.43 6.92 1.71
CA PRO A 535 -32.12 5.89 0.73
C PRO A 535 -31.05 6.36 -0.27
N MET A 536 -30.01 5.53 -0.44
CA MET A 536 -28.87 5.82 -1.31
C MET A 536 -28.42 4.55 -2.06
N MET A 537 -28.11 4.72 -3.34
CA MET A 537 -27.61 3.70 -4.25
C MET A 537 -26.17 4.02 -4.64
N VAL A 538 -25.29 3.03 -4.63
CA VAL A 538 -23.92 3.10 -5.17
C VAL A 538 -23.92 2.45 -6.55
N ILE A 539 -23.37 3.13 -7.56
CA ILE A 539 -23.01 2.54 -8.85
C ILE A 539 -21.48 2.54 -8.97
N HIS A 540 -20.92 1.38 -9.28
CA HIS A 540 -19.49 1.13 -9.42
C HIS A 540 -19.21 0.41 -10.74
N VAL A 541 -18.23 0.88 -11.52
CA VAL A 541 -17.83 0.26 -12.80
C VAL A 541 -16.32 0.35 -12.99
N GLY A 542 -15.67 -0.78 -13.24
CA GLY A 542 -14.23 -0.88 -13.45
C GLY A 542 -13.40 -0.76 -12.16
N ARG A 543 -12.30 -1.52 -12.09
CA ARG A 543 -11.43 -1.58 -10.91
C ARG A 543 -10.85 -0.22 -10.54
N ILE A 544 -11.32 0.36 -9.43
CA ILE A 544 -10.91 1.69 -8.95
C ILE A 544 -9.42 1.71 -8.59
N TYR A 545 -8.61 2.33 -9.45
CA TYR A 545 -7.16 2.51 -9.29
C TYR A 545 -6.70 3.70 -10.16
N TYR A 546 -5.59 4.35 -9.83
CA TYR A 546 -5.19 5.62 -10.49
C TYR A 546 -4.81 5.49 -11.97
N GLU A 547 -4.48 4.28 -12.43
CA GLU A 547 -4.15 3.96 -13.83
C GLU A 547 -5.37 3.52 -14.64
N ASN A 548 -6.47 3.17 -13.96
CA ASN A 548 -7.67 2.63 -14.57
C ASN A 548 -8.71 3.73 -14.80
N LYS A 549 -9.45 3.62 -15.90
CA LYS A 549 -10.75 4.29 -16.04
C LYS A 549 -11.79 3.53 -15.21
N TYR A 550 -12.35 4.20 -14.20
CA TYR A 550 -13.40 3.66 -13.33
C TYR A 550 -14.51 4.70 -13.15
N TYR A 551 -15.66 4.25 -12.66
CA TYR A 551 -16.73 5.08 -12.16
C TYR A 551 -17.16 4.61 -10.77
N PHE A 552 -17.44 5.58 -9.91
CA PHE A 552 -18.00 5.37 -8.59
C PHE A 552 -18.81 6.60 -8.22
N HIS A 553 -20.09 6.42 -7.95
CA HIS A 553 -20.96 7.51 -7.50
C HIS A 553 -22.06 6.99 -6.57
N VAL A 554 -22.47 7.86 -5.66
CA VAL A 554 -23.57 7.61 -4.71
C VAL A 554 -24.73 8.52 -5.10
N PHE A 555 -25.85 7.89 -5.42
CA PHE A 555 -27.09 8.50 -5.87
C PHE A 555 -28.14 8.48 -4.76
N ASP A 556 -28.90 9.55 -4.63
CA ASP A 556 -30.21 9.56 -3.98
C ASP A 556 -31.33 9.88 -5.00
N ALA A 557 -32.58 9.95 -4.56
CA ALA A 557 -33.73 10.19 -5.42
C ALA A 557 -33.64 11.52 -6.21
N GLU A 558 -32.99 12.54 -5.66
CA GLU A 558 -32.83 13.85 -6.32
C GLU A 558 -31.75 13.77 -7.40
N ALA A 559 -30.62 13.11 -7.10
CA ALA A 559 -29.55 12.86 -8.07
C ALA A 559 -30.03 12.00 -9.26
N ILE A 560 -30.90 11.00 -9.02
CA ILE A 560 -31.47 10.16 -10.08
C ILE A 560 -32.48 10.95 -10.93
N LYS A 561 -33.27 11.85 -10.34
CA LYS A 561 -34.17 12.74 -11.10
C LYS A 561 -33.40 13.75 -11.96
N ALA A 562 -32.34 14.34 -11.43
CA ALA A 562 -31.44 15.20 -12.21
C ALA A 562 -30.73 14.42 -13.34
N ALA A 563 -30.36 13.16 -13.11
CA ALA A 563 -29.85 12.28 -14.15
C ALA A 563 -30.92 11.98 -15.22
N ASN A 564 -32.15 11.66 -14.82
CA ASN A 564 -33.29 11.42 -15.71
C ASN A 564 -33.55 12.60 -16.66
N ASP A 565 -33.59 13.83 -16.13
CA ASP A 565 -33.83 15.02 -16.95
C ASP A 565 -32.68 15.26 -17.94
N LYS A 566 -31.43 14.98 -17.53
CA LYS A 566 -30.27 15.02 -18.43
C LYS A 566 -30.31 13.93 -19.52
N VAL A 567 -30.73 12.71 -19.19
CA VAL A 567 -30.89 11.62 -20.16
C VAL A 567 -31.99 11.99 -21.17
N ARG A 568 -33.13 12.51 -20.71
CA ARG A 568 -34.24 12.96 -21.58
C ARG A 568 -33.86 14.15 -22.47
N ALA A 569 -33.01 15.06 -21.99
CA ALA A 569 -32.52 16.18 -22.77
C ALA A 569 -31.41 15.83 -23.79
N THR A 570 -30.67 14.72 -23.59
CA THR A 570 -29.49 14.37 -24.42
C THR A 570 -29.65 13.08 -25.23
N GLY A 571 -30.63 12.23 -24.90
CA GLY A 571 -30.79 10.89 -25.47
C GLY A 571 -29.73 9.87 -25.03
N ASN A 572 -28.74 10.26 -24.22
CA ASN A 572 -27.65 9.37 -23.81
C ASN A 572 -27.93 8.76 -22.42
N SER A 573 -28.22 7.46 -22.38
CA SER A 573 -28.43 6.69 -21.14
C SER A 573 -27.17 6.09 -20.54
N VAL A 574 -26.02 6.13 -21.22
CA VAL A 574 -24.76 5.53 -20.72
C VAL A 574 -24.26 6.30 -19.50
N ILE A 575 -24.12 5.61 -18.37
CA ILE A 575 -23.55 6.17 -17.13
C ILE A 575 -22.04 6.20 -17.26
N PHE A 576 -21.43 5.05 -17.60
CA PHE A 576 -19.99 4.92 -17.78
C PHE A 576 -19.61 3.64 -18.52
N LYS A 577 -18.53 3.70 -19.31
CA LYS A 577 -17.85 2.54 -19.89
C LYS A 577 -16.34 2.63 -19.59
N SER A 578 -15.74 1.56 -19.05
CA SER A 578 -14.33 1.59 -18.61
C SER A 578 -13.33 1.75 -19.75
N THR A 579 -13.68 1.37 -20.98
CA THR A 579 -12.81 1.48 -22.15
C THR A 579 -13.65 1.42 -23.43
N GLU A 580 -13.19 2.06 -24.51
CA GLU A 580 -13.88 2.04 -25.81
C GLU A 580 -13.78 0.69 -26.53
N ASN A 581 -12.85 -0.17 -26.13
CA ASN A 581 -12.73 -1.52 -26.68
C ASN A 581 -14.08 -2.28 -26.58
N ARG A 582 -14.41 -3.07 -27.60
CA ARG A 582 -15.58 -3.96 -27.59
C ARG A 582 -15.24 -5.36 -27.06
N GLU A 583 -13.96 -5.72 -27.07
CA GLU A 583 -13.50 -7.01 -26.55
C GLU A 583 -13.14 -6.99 -25.06
N GLU A 584 -13.04 -5.83 -24.43
CA GLU A 584 -12.88 -5.70 -22.97
C GLU A 584 -13.56 -4.42 -22.52
N TYR A 585 -14.52 -4.49 -21.58
CA TYR A 585 -15.13 -3.35 -20.88
C TYR A 585 -15.98 -3.78 -19.68
N GLY A 586 -16.14 -2.87 -18.72
CA GLY A 586 -17.31 -2.78 -17.84
C GLY A 586 -18.16 -1.59 -18.26
N LEU A 587 -19.49 -1.73 -18.21
CA LEU A 587 -20.49 -0.76 -18.66
C LEU A 587 -21.64 -0.70 -17.64
N ALA A 588 -22.09 0.51 -17.33
CA ALA A 588 -23.41 0.75 -16.75
C ALA A 588 -24.17 1.77 -17.60
N GLU A 589 -25.45 1.50 -17.83
CA GLU A 589 -26.38 2.36 -18.57
C GLU A 589 -27.75 2.35 -17.88
N TRP A 590 -28.44 3.49 -17.89
CA TRP A 590 -29.82 3.57 -17.42
C TRP A 590 -30.75 2.81 -18.38
N THR A 591 -31.67 2.02 -17.85
CA THR A 591 -32.82 1.55 -18.63
C THR A 591 -33.95 2.57 -18.54
N LEU A 592 -34.72 2.70 -19.62
CA LEU A 592 -35.82 3.64 -19.73
C LEU A 592 -37.14 2.88 -19.93
N ASP A 593 -38.25 3.50 -19.53
CA ASP A 593 -39.61 3.06 -19.86
C ASP A 593 -40.11 3.64 -21.20
N ASP A 594 -41.34 3.29 -21.58
CA ASP A 594 -41.99 3.79 -22.80
C ASP A 594 -42.24 5.32 -22.80
N ALA A 595 -42.14 5.99 -21.64
CA ALA A 595 -42.23 7.45 -21.48
C ALA A 595 -40.84 8.15 -21.47
N GLY A 596 -39.77 7.37 -21.64
CA GLY A 596 -38.39 7.83 -21.59
C GLY A 596 -37.91 8.20 -20.19
N VAL A 597 -38.52 7.65 -19.14
CA VAL A 597 -38.15 7.85 -17.73
C VAL A 597 -37.25 6.70 -17.28
N ILE A 598 -36.23 6.97 -16.45
CA ILE A 598 -35.35 5.95 -15.89
C ILE A 598 -36.17 4.94 -15.05
N ASN A 599 -36.06 3.65 -15.37
CA ASN A 599 -36.77 2.57 -14.68
C ASN A 599 -35.84 1.48 -14.12
N GLY A 600 -34.52 1.67 -14.24
CA GLY A 600 -33.53 0.66 -13.86
C GLY A 600 -32.11 0.98 -14.29
N VAL A 601 -31.20 0.08 -13.98
CA VAL A 601 -29.80 0.09 -14.39
C VAL A 601 -29.47 -1.22 -15.07
N LYS A 602 -28.96 -1.16 -16.30
CA LYS A 602 -28.37 -2.30 -16.99
C LYS A 602 -26.86 -2.25 -16.81
N LEU A 603 -26.31 -3.36 -16.31
CA LEU A 603 -24.87 -3.59 -16.22
C LEU A 603 -24.48 -4.56 -17.34
N ALA A 604 -23.32 -4.31 -17.95
CA ALA A 604 -22.69 -5.26 -18.86
C ALA A 604 -21.18 -5.32 -18.63
N VAL A 605 -20.62 -6.52 -18.66
CA VAL A 605 -19.18 -6.77 -18.55
C VAL A 605 -18.76 -7.72 -19.67
N LYS A 606 -17.59 -7.49 -20.26
CA LYS A 606 -16.92 -8.43 -21.16
C LYS A 606 -15.41 -8.35 -20.97
N VAL A 607 -14.71 -9.48 -21.05
CA VAL A 607 -13.25 -9.57 -21.20
C VAL A 607 -12.85 -10.27 -22.50
N THR A 608 -11.60 -10.09 -22.94
CA THR A 608 -11.10 -10.63 -24.22
C THR A 608 -11.11 -12.16 -24.32
N THR A 609 -11.35 -12.86 -23.20
CA THR A 609 -11.43 -14.31 -23.12
C THR A 609 -12.87 -14.84 -23.09
N SER A 610 -13.86 -13.97 -23.20
CA SER A 610 -15.29 -14.31 -23.16
C SER A 610 -15.97 -13.94 -24.48
N ASP A 611 -16.68 -14.91 -25.08
CA ASP A 611 -17.20 -14.79 -26.44
C ASP A 611 -18.31 -13.71 -26.53
N SER A 612 -19.12 -13.56 -25.49
CA SER A 612 -20.19 -12.56 -25.36
C SER A 612 -20.15 -11.84 -24.01
N PRO A 613 -20.81 -10.68 -23.84
CA PRO A 613 -20.87 -9.98 -22.55
C PRO A 613 -21.81 -10.66 -21.56
N VAL A 614 -21.44 -10.66 -20.27
CA VAL A 614 -22.35 -10.86 -19.14
C VAL A 614 -23.25 -9.63 -19.03
N ILE A 615 -24.56 -9.78 -18.92
CA ILE A 615 -25.54 -8.69 -18.86
C ILE A 615 -26.60 -8.98 -17.81
N SER A 616 -26.82 -8.03 -16.90
CA SER A 616 -27.88 -8.06 -15.90
C SER A 616 -28.57 -6.70 -15.81
N VAL A 617 -29.88 -6.70 -15.64
CA VAL A 617 -30.71 -5.50 -15.47
C VAL A 617 -31.36 -5.50 -14.10
N LEU A 618 -31.21 -4.40 -13.36
CA LEU A 618 -31.88 -4.13 -12.11
C LEU A 618 -33.03 -3.15 -12.36
N PRO A 619 -34.31 -3.56 -12.24
CA PRO A 619 -35.43 -2.64 -12.15
C PRO A 619 -35.30 -1.76 -10.89
N LEU A 620 -35.50 -0.45 -11.02
CA LEU A 620 -35.31 0.54 -9.95
C LEU A 620 -36.56 1.41 -9.79
N ASP A 621 -36.97 1.65 -8.56
CA ASP A 621 -37.86 2.76 -8.18
C ASP A 621 -37.00 3.98 -7.81
N ILE A 622 -37.21 5.09 -8.52
CA ILE A 622 -36.51 6.36 -8.30
C ILE A 622 -36.87 6.97 -6.94
N ASP A 623 -38.14 6.90 -6.52
CA ASP A 623 -38.64 7.63 -5.35
C ASP A 623 -38.16 6.99 -4.04
N THR A 624 -38.12 5.66 -3.96
CA THR A 624 -37.58 4.94 -2.80
C THR A 624 -36.09 4.62 -2.90
N VAL A 625 -35.46 4.80 -4.07
CA VAL A 625 -34.08 4.38 -4.38
C VAL A 625 -33.89 2.90 -3.99
N SER A 626 -34.73 2.03 -4.57
CA SER A 626 -34.74 0.60 -4.25
C SER A 626 -35.19 -0.28 -5.43
N PRO A 627 -34.89 -1.59 -5.43
CA PRO A 627 -35.28 -2.47 -6.54
C PRO A 627 -36.80 -2.56 -6.69
N SER A 628 -37.31 -2.25 -7.88
CA SER A 628 -38.75 -2.34 -8.19
C SER A 628 -39.21 -3.73 -8.65
N GLY A 629 -38.26 -4.67 -8.80
CA GLY A 629 -38.51 -6.06 -9.20
C GLY A 629 -37.24 -6.92 -9.11
N GLU A 630 -37.33 -8.17 -9.55
CA GLU A 630 -36.19 -9.09 -9.58
C GLU A 630 -35.13 -8.71 -10.64
N VAL A 631 -33.87 -9.06 -10.38
CA VAL A 631 -32.75 -8.78 -11.29
C VAL A 631 -32.80 -9.72 -12.50
N GLN A 632 -32.97 -9.14 -13.69
CA GLN A 632 -33.09 -9.87 -14.95
C GLN A 632 -31.70 -10.12 -15.55
N SER A 633 -31.18 -11.34 -15.41
CA SER A 633 -29.93 -11.75 -16.07
C SER A 633 -30.18 -12.10 -17.54
N ILE A 634 -29.96 -11.13 -18.43
CA ILE A 634 -30.13 -11.27 -19.88
C ILE A 634 -29.05 -12.19 -20.48
N SER A 635 -27.83 -12.15 -19.94
CA SER A 635 -26.71 -12.95 -20.43
C SER A 635 -25.79 -13.42 -19.30
N LYS A 636 -25.57 -14.73 -19.24
CA LYS A 636 -24.59 -15.39 -18.36
C LYS A 636 -23.45 -15.94 -19.21
N ALA A 637 -22.62 -15.03 -19.75
CA ALA A 637 -21.59 -15.34 -20.75
C ALA A 637 -20.18 -15.66 -20.21
N GLY A 638 -20.02 -15.69 -18.89
CA GLY A 638 -18.75 -16.09 -18.25
C GLY A 638 -18.28 -17.49 -18.63
N PHE A 639 -17.03 -17.81 -18.32
CA PHE A 639 -16.44 -19.12 -18.64
C PHE A 639 -17.26 -20.26 -18.01
N LYS A 640 -17.80 -21.14 -18.87
CA LYS A 640 -18.67 -22.26 -18.46
C LYS A 640 -17.89 -23.56 -18.42
N VAL A 641 -17.99 -24.25 -17.30
CA VAL A 641 -17.46 -25.59 -17.06
C VAL A 641 -18.65 -26.55 -16.94
N TYR A 642 -18.53 -27.74 -17.53
CA TYR A 642 -19.62 -28.72 -17.62
C TYR A 642 -19.28 -30.00 -16.83
N LYS A 643 -20.32 -30.75 -16.43
CA LYS A 643 -20.18 -32.04 -15.74
C LYS A 643 -20.05 -33.16 -16.79
N PRO A 644 -19.18 -34.17 -16.62
CA PRO A 644 -19.14 -35.31 -17.53
C PRO A 644 -20.36 -36.21 -17.32
N SER A 645 -20.89 -36.81 -18.39
CA SER A 645 -22.03 -37.73 -18.34
C SER A 645 -21.72 -39.11 -17.73
N GLU A 646 -20.43 -39.41 -17.51
CA GLU A 646 -19.97 -40.56 -16.72
C GLU A 646 -18.66 -40.21 -15.98
N PRO A 647 -18.20 -40.99 -14.99
CA PRO A 647 -16.91 -40.75 -14.37
C PRO A 647 -15.73 -41.00 -15.32
N TYR A 648 -14.73 -40.11 -15.31
CA TYR A 648 -13.49 -40.28 -16.06
C TYR A 648 -12.73 -41.53 -15.60
N LYS A 649 -12.46 -42.43 -16.55
CA LYS A 649 -11.55 -43.58 -16.40
C LYS A 649 -10.10 -43.17 -16.67
N PHE A 650 -9.15 -43.66 -15.88
CA PHE A 650 -7.73 -43.37 -15.99
C PHE A 650 -6.91 -44.65 -16.20
N PRO A 651 -5.75 -44.60 -16.90
CA PRO A 651 -4.83 -45.73 -16.99
C PRO A 651 -4.25 -46.13 -15.63
N GLU A 652 -3.89 -47.40 -15.48
CA GLU A 652 -3.22 -47.91 -14.29
C GLU A 652 -1.81 -47.31 -14.10
N LEU A 653 -1.34 -47.30 -12.85
CA LEU A 653 -0.01 -46.85 -12.46
C LEU A 653 1.07 -47.70 -13.17
N ARG A 654 1.87 -47.07 -14.03
CA ARG A 654 3.04 -47.72 -14.65
C ARG A 654 4.28 -47.39 -13.82
N HIS A 655 4.84 -48.39 -13.15
CA HIS A 655 6.11 -48.29 -12.44
C HIS A 655 7.13 -49.26 -13.05
N VAL A 656 8.34 -48.78 -13.31
CA VAL A 656 9.50 -49.59 -13.69
C VAL A 656 10.70 -49.11 -12.86
N GLY A 657 11.35 -50.04 -12.18
CA GLY A 657 12.43 -49.78 -11.23
C GLY A 657 12.44 -50.82 -10.10
N PRO A 658 13.44 -50.77 -9.19
CA PRO A 658 13.39 -51.52 -7.95
C PRO A 658 12.41 -50.86 -6.95
N THR A 659 11.96 -51.64 -5.98
CA THR A 659 11.06 -51.19 -4.91
C THR A 659 11.64 -51.58 -3.54
N LEU A 660 11.77 -50.60 -2.65
CA LEU A 660 12.14 -50.83 -1.25
C LEU A 660 11.02 -51.57 -0.52
N ARG A 661 11.38 -52.68 0.15
CA ARG A 661 10.47 -53.42 1.02
C ARG A 661 9.97 -52.49 2.13
N THR A 662 8.67 -52.50 2.40
CA THR A 662 8.04 -51.74 3.50
C THR A 662 7.90 -52.57 4.78
N THR A 663 8.13 -53.88 4.70
CA THR A 663 8.13 -54.84 5.82
C THR A 663 9.51 -55.46 6.01
N ALA A 664 9.80 -55.97 7.20
CA ALA A 664 11.01 -56.76 7.45
C ALA A 664 11.08 -57.98 6.51
N LEU A 665 12.30 -58.42 6.20
CA LEU A 665 12.56 -59.54 5.30
C LEU A 665 11.85 -60.83 5.73
N ARG A 666 11.99 -61.16 7.02
CA ARG A 666 11.31 -62.24 7.74
C ARG A 666 11.35 -61.94 9.24
N GLU A 667 10.84 -62.84 10.07
CA GLU A 667 11.09 -62.77 11.51
C GLU A 667 12.55 -63.08 11.87
N VAL A 668 13.04 -62.52 12.97
CA VAL A 668 14.39 -62.77 13.51
C VAL A 668 14.45 -64.19 14.07
N ARG A 669 15.45 -64.97 13.64
CA ARG A 669 15.65 -66.38 14.01
C ARG A 669 16.37 -66.51 15.35
N GLU A 670 16.00 -67.50 16.13
CA GLU A 670 16.65 -67.85 17.40
C GLU A 670 17.55 -69.08 17.21
N PHE A 671 18.78 -69.01 17.73
CA PHE A 671 19.79 -70.06 17.61
C PHE A 671 20.08 -70.68 18.98
N LYS A 672 20.35 -71.99 18.99
CA LYS A 672 20.74 -72.69 20.24
C LYS A 672 22.21 -72.38 20.58
N PRO A 673 22.55 -72.19 21.87
CA PRO A 673 23.93 -72.07 22.29
C PRO A 673 24.68 -73.40 22.12
N LYS A 674 25.86 -73.37 21.49
CA LYS A 674 26.73 -74.53 21.32
C LYS A 674 27.81 -74.49 22.40
N THR A 675 27.69 -75.36 23.40
CA THR A 675 28.64 -75.45 24.54
C THR A 675 28.56 -76.81 25.24
N LYS A 676 29.57 -77.09 26.06
CA LYS A 676 29.57 -78.18 27.05
C LYS A 676 29.46 -77.69 28.49
N LEU A 677 29.74 -76.40 28.74
CA LEU A 677 29.74 -75.79 30.07
C LEU A 677 28.34 -75.89 30.73
N PRO A 678 28.24 -75.87 32.07
CA PRO A 678 26.97 -75.84 32.78
C PRO A 678 26.33 -74.44 32.75
N LEU A 679 26.30 -73.80 31.58
CA LEU A 679 25.65 -72.52 31.32
C LEU A 679 24.35 -72.69 30.53
N VAL A 680 23.45 -71.73 30.69
CA VAL A 680 22.26 -71.50 29.86
C VAL A 680 22.27 -70.03 29.43
N ILE A 681 22.06 -69.76 28.14
CA ILE A 681 21.99 -68.40 27.61
C ILE A 681 20.53 -67.99 27.44
N PHE A 682 20.19 -66.80 27.91
CA PHE A 682 18.95 -66.12 27.58
C PHE A 682 19.28 -64.76 26.94
N PRO A 683 18.91 -64.50 25.67
CA PRO A 683 19.03 -63.17 25.10
C PRO A 683 18.00 -62.24 25.74
N GLU A 684 18.43 -61.11 26.30
CA GLU A 684 17.51 -60.09 26.83
C GLU A 684 16.95 -59.23 25.70
N GLY A 685 16.00 -59.81 24.97
CA GLY A 685 15.36 -59.20 23.81
C GLY A 685 16.10 -59.45 22.49
N LYS A 686 15.69 -58.72 21.45
CA LYS A 686 16.26 -58.85 20.10
C LYS A 686 17.41 -57.87 19.91
N MET A 687 18.45 -58.27 19.18
CA MET A 687 19.57 -57.39 18.84
C MET A 687 19.07 -56.14 18.11
N VAL A 688 19.66 -54.99 18.43
CA VAL A 688 19.31 -53.68 17.85
C VAL A 688 20.54 -53.06 17.18
N ALA A 689 20.31 -52.14 16.23
CA ALA A 689 21.37 -51.47 15.48
C ALA A 689 21.32 -49.96 15.69
N ASN A 690 22.49 -49.33 15.88
CA ASN A 690 22.69 -47.88 15.97
C ASN A 690 21.68 -47.16 16.88
N THR A 691 21.42 -47.70 18.08
CA THR A 691 20.46 -47.07 19.00
C THR A 691 21.09 -45.97 19.85
N ARG A 692 20.23 -45.08 20.36
CA ARG A 692 20.51 -43.83 21.10
C ARG A 692 21.93 -43.69 21.68
N GLY A 693 22.78 -42.94 20.98
CA GLY A 693 24.10 -42.51 21.43
C GLY A 693 24.81 -41.65 20.38
N GLN A 694 26.02 -41.15 20.64
CA GLN A 694 26.84 -40.40 19.67
C GLN A 694 27.50 -41.31 18.60
N PHE A 695 26.89 -42.45 18.24
CA PHE A 695 27.45 -43.35 17.24
C PHE A 695 27.15 -42.84 15.81
N VAL A 696 27.92 -41.84 15.40
CA VAL A 696 27.79 -41.13 14.12
C VAL A 696 28.98 -41.51 13.22
N ARG A 697 29.08 -42.80 12.87
CA ARG A 697 30.15 -43.31 11.99
C ARG A 697 29.59 -43.60 10.60
N ASN A 698 29.98 -42.77 9.64
CA ASN A 698 29.65 -42.94 8.22
C ASN A 698 30.18 -44.26 7.62
N ASN A 699 31.18 -44.89 8.27
CA ASN A 699 31.91 -46.05 7.74
C ASN A 699 31.51 -47.41 8.35
N ALA A 700 30.66 -47.43 9.38
CA ALA A 700 30.39 -48.62 10.19
C ALA A 700 29.00 -48.57 10.84
N ASP A 701 28.42 -49.73 11.14
CA ASP A 701 27.20 -49.88 11.92
C ASP A 701 27.49 -50.60 13.24
N LYS A 702 26.85 -50.17 14.33
CA LYS A 702 26.99 -50.76 15.66
C LYS A 702 25.77 -51.61 16.01
N PHE A 703 25.99 -52.88 16.30
CA PHE A 703 24.99 -53.82 16.78
C PHE A 703 25.11 -53.97 18.31
N GLN A 704 23.98 -54.01 18.99
CA GLN A 704 23.90 -54.00 20.46
C GLN A 704 22.88 -55.04 20.95
N GLY A 705 23.21 -55.74 22.03
CA GLY A 705 22.33 -56.69 22.70
C GLY A 705 22.84 -57.04 24.09
N THR A 706 22.09 -57.84 24.84
CA THR A 706 22.51 -58.35 26.15
C THR A 706 22.24 -59.85 26.23
N LEU A 707 23.22 -60.62 26.69
CA LEU A 707 23.09 -62.06 26.94
C LEU A 707 23.19 -62.33 28.44
N ARG A 708 22.12 -62.89 29.04
CA ARG A 708 22.15 -63.42 30.39
C ARG A 708 22.72 -64.83 30.39
N LEU A 709 23.88 -65.02 31.01
CA LEU A 709 24.57 -66.30 31.17
C LEU A 709 24.29 -66.86 32.56
N PHE A 710 23.43 -67.88 32.66
CA PHE A 710 23.03 -68.50 33.93
C PHE A 710 23.76 -69.82 34.17
N ASN A 711 24.42 -69.97 35.33
CA ASN A 711 25.08 -71.22 35.73
C ASN A 711 24.07 -72.18 36.39
N LYS A 712 23.75 -73.28 35.69
CA LYS A 712 22.79 -74.32 36.12
C LYS A 712 23.40 -75.41 37.02
N SER A 713 24.64 -75.24 37.48
CA SER A 713 25.30 -76.18 38.41
C SER A 713 24.57 -76.24 39.75
N THR A 714 24.54 -77.42 40.37
CA THR A 714 23.92 -77.60 41.69
C THR A 714 24.74 -76.90 42.79
N PRO A 715 24.11 -76.17 43.73
CA PRO A 715 24.83 -75.45 44.80
C PRO A 715 25.77 -76.31 45.66
N THR A 716 25.56 -77.63 45.68
CA THR A 716 26.39 -78.61 46.39
C THR A 716 27.81 -78.77 45.82
N ASN A 717 28.04 -78.44 44.55
CA ASN A 717 29.33 -78.71 43.89
C ASN A 717 30.36 -77.59 44.07
N GLN A 718 29.90 -76.34 44.26
CA GLN A 718 30.72 -75.12 44.17
C GLN A 718 31.38 -74.88 42.79
N ASP A 719 30.87 -75.47 41.70
CA ASP A 719 31.40 -75.29 40.33
C ASP A 719 31.19 -73.84 39.81
N PHE A 720 32.22 -72.99 39.96
CA PHE A 720 32.27 -71.65 39.39
C PHE A 720 32.74 -71.69 37.93
N VAL A 721 31.85 -71.39 36.97
CA VAL A 721 32.27 -71.20 35.58
C VAL A 721 32.98 -69.86 35.45
N THR A 722 34.29 -69.87 35.16
CA THR A 722 35.10 -68.65 35.01
C THR A 722 35.44 -68.41 33.56
N LEU A 723 34.79 -67.43 32.95
CA LEU A 723 35.04 -66.99 31.59
C LEU A 723 36.25 -66.07 31.56
N VAL A 724 37.22 -66.31 30.68
CA VAL A 724 38.47 -65.54 30.58
C VAL A 724 38.51 -64.58 29.39
N SER A 725 37.66 -64.78 28.37
CA SER A 725 37.53 -63.87 27.23
C SER A 725 36.20 -64.06 26.48
N CYS A 726 35.87 -63.09 25.64
CA CYS A 726 34.81 -63.19 24.64
C CYS A 726 35.28 -62.55 23.33
N LYS A 727 35.04 -63.23 22.20
CA LYS A 727 35.26 -62.73 20.83
C LYS A 727 33.91 -62.55 20.14
N ALA A 728 33.78 -61.52 19.31
CA ALA A 728 32.66 -61.34 18.41
C ALA A 728 33.13 -61.44 16.95
N GLU A 729 32.33 -62.09 16.14
CA GLU A 729 32.49 -62.25 14.69
C GLU A 729 31.13 -62.00 14.03
N TYR A 730 31.10 -61.58 12.77
CA TYR A 730 29.86 -61.34 12.03
C TYR A 730 29.92 -61.97 10.65
N ARG A 731 28.73 -62.18 10.05
CA ARG A 731 28.57 -62.41 8.61
C ARG A 731 27.22 -61.91 8.14
N LEU A 732 27.07 -61.71 6.84
CA LEU A 732 25.77 -61.57 6.20
C LEU A 732 25.18 -62.95 5.90
N VAL A 733 23.86 -63.07 5.97
CA VAL A 733 23.15 -64.26 5.46
C VAL A 733 23.47 -64.44 3.97
N GLY A 734 23.75 -65.69 3.59
CA GLY A 734 24.33 -66.06 2.30
C GLY A 734 25.86 -66.19 2.29
N GLU A 735 26.59 -65.52 3.19
CA GLU A 735 28.04 -65.69 3.33
C GLU A 735 28.39 -66.92 4.16
N GLN A 736 29.26 -67.81 3.65
CA GLN A 736 29.64 -69.05 4.36
C GLN A 736 30.63 -68.83 5.51
N GLU A 737 31.38 -67.73 5.49
CA GLU A 737 32.49 -67.47 6.41
C GLU A 737 32.20 -66.31 7.38
N TYR A 738 32.67 -66.46 8.62
CA TYR A 738 32.61 -65.44 9.65
C TYR A 738 33.84 -64.54 9.62
N LYS A 739 33.63 -63.23 9.81
CA LYS A 739 34.65 -62.18 9.81
C LYS A 739 34.74 -61.52 11.18
N ASP A 740 35.93 -61.07 11.56
CA ASP A 740 36.11 -60.34 12.82
C ASP A 740 35.39 -58.98 12.79
N VAL A 741 34.78 -58.60 13.92
CA VAL A 741 34.21 -57.26 14.10
C VAL A 741 35.34 -56.22 14.25
N GLU A 742 35.10 -54.96 13.88
CA GLU A 742 36.11 -53.89 14.03
C GLU A 742 36.45 -53.65 15.51
N SER A 743 35.46 -53.77 16.39
CA SER A 743 35.66 -53.77 17.84
C SER A 743 34.48 -54.42 18.56
N LEU A 744 34.76 -55.03 19.71
CA LEU A 744 33.78 -55.52 20.68
C LEU A 744 33.93 -54.77 22.01
N THR A 745 32.83 -54.25 22.54
CA THR A 745 32.74 -53.67 23.89
C THR A 745 31.73 -54.46 24.71
N LEU A 746 32.01 -54.75 25.99
CA LEU A 746 31.20 -55.66 26.83
C LEU A 746 30.58 -54.96 28.06
N GLY A 747 30.27 -53.66 27.91
CA GLY A 747 29.80 -52.80 28.99
C GLY A 747 30.77 -52.79 30.18
N ASP A 748 30.22 -52.96 31.39
CA ASP A 748 31.00 -53.03 32.63
C ASP A 748 31.61 -54.42 32.92
N VAL A 749 31.34 -55.44 32.08
CA VAL A 749 31.83 -56.81 32.31
C VAL A 749 33.33 -56.91 32.02
N LYS A 750 34.10 -57.07 33.10
CA LYS A 750 35.55 -57.26 33.04
C LYS A 750 35.87 -58.75 33.14
N PHE A 751 36.68 -59.24 32.22
CA PHE A 751 37.17 -60.62 32.21
C PHE A 751 38.54 -60.68 32.94
N PRO A 752 38.85 -61.75 33.69
CA PRO A 752 38.02 -62.95 33.88
C PRO A 752 36.79 -62.69 34.79
N ALA A 753 35.67 -63.33 34.46
CA ALA A 753 34.39 -63.20 35.15
C ALA A 753 33.87 -64.58 35.61
N SER A 754 33.64 -64.75 36.92
CA SER A 754 33.22 -66.02 37.53
C SER A 754 31.73 -66.03 37.85
N ILE A 755 31.01 -67.03 37.37
CA ILE A 755 29.56 -67.20 37.58
C ILE A 755 29.35 -68.35 38.58
N ALA A 756 28.87 -68.02 39.79
CA ALA A 756 28.59 -69.01 40.83
C ALA A 756 27.38 -69.91 40.48
N PRO A 757 27.26 -71.12 41.07
CA PRO A 757 26.07 -71.97 40.93
C PRO A 757 24.75 -71.22 41.20
N ASN A 758 23.76 -71.38 40.31
CA ASN A 758 22.48 -70.68 40.31
C ASN A 758 22.55 -69.13 40.28
N GLN A 759 23.65 -68.55 39.82
CA GLN A 759 23.76 -67.11 39.53
C GLN A 759 23.76 -66.84 38.02
N SER A 760 23.47 -65.60 37.66
CA SER A 760 23.52 -65.09 36.28
C SER A 760 24.51 -63.94 36.14
N LEU A 761 25.25 -63.93 35.03
CA LEU A 761 26.03 -62.79 34.56
C LEU A 761 25.35 -62.20 33.31
N ASP A 762 25.00 -60.93 33.38
CA ASP A 762 24.43 -60.21 32.24
C ASP A 762 25.55 -59.55 31.45
N VAL A 763 25.72 -59.98 30.20
CA VAL A 763 26.75 -59.49 29.28
C VAL A 763 26.10 -58.61 28.22
N PRO A 764 26.00 -57.28 28.44
CA PRO A 764 25.75 -56.35 27.35
C PRO A 764 26.93 -56.38 26.38
N PHE A 765 26.66 -56.37 25.08
CA PHE A 765 27.69 -56.30 24.04
C PHE A 765 27.39 -55.20 23.02
N GLU A 766 28.44 -54.59 22.51
CA GLU A 766 28.42 -53.72 21.33
C GLU A 766 29.44 -54.22 20.33
N ALA A 767 28.98 -54.61 19.14
CA ALA A 767 29.80 -55.09 18.02
C ALA A 767 29.77 -54.06 16.88
N ILE A 768 30.94 -53.58 16.44
CA ILE A 768 31.04 -52.65 15.31
C ILE A 768 31.39 -53.42 14.03
N VAL A 769 30.58 -53.23 12.98
CA VAL A 769 30.73 -53.88 11.68
C VAL A 769 30.98 -52.82 10.61
N LEU A 770 32.02 -53.00 9.79
CA LEU A 770 32.36 -52.09 8.70
C LEU A 770 31.38 -52.20 7.53
N ARG A 771 31.05 -51.05 6.93
CA ARG A 771 30.27 -50.95 5.68
C ARG A 771 31.12 -51.28 4.46
N ASN A 772 30.49 -51.76 3.39
CA ASN A 772 31.18 -51.94 2.11
C ASN A 772 31.53 -50.57 1.46
N ALA A 773 32.45 -50.55 0.49
CA ALA A 773 32.97 -49.29 -0.07
C ALA A 773 31.89 -48.36 -0.67
N ALA A 774 30.84 -48.92 -1.30
CA ALA A 774 29.72 -48.13 -1.84
C ALA A 774 28.87 -47.51 -0.73
N GLN A 775 28.55 -48.29 0.31
CA GLN A 775 27.85 -47.82 1.51
C GLN A 775 28.65 -46.76 2.29
N GLN A 776 29.98 -46.87 2.34
CA GLN A 776 30.83 -45.83 2.93
C GLN A 776 30.80 -44.51 2.12
N ALA A 777 30.70 -44.61 0.79
CA ALA A 777 30.68 -43.44 -0.10
C ALA A 777 29.43 -42.55 0.09
N LEU A 778 28.28 -43.15 0.43
CA LEU A 778 27.04 -42.42 0.73
C LEU A 778 27.14 -41.49 1.95
N ARG A 779 28.04 -41.79 2.90
CA ARG A 779 28.23 -41.02 4.16
C ARG A 779 26.95 -40.88 5.01
N GLN A 780 25.99 -41.79 4.85
CA GLN A 780 24.68 -41.71 5.47
C GLN A 780 24.72 -42.07 6.98
N ASN A 781 23.89 -41.39 7.79
CA ASN A 781 23.79 -41.62 9.23
C ASN A 781 22.54 -42.42 9.60
N CYS A 782 22.73 -43.68 9.97
CA CYS A 782 21.66 -44.66 10.13
C CYS A 782 21.25 -44.75 11.61
N TRP A 783 20.06 -44.21 11.94
CA TRP A 783 19.62 -44.05 13.33
C TRP A 783 18.55 -45.09 13.71
N ASN A 784 18.89 -46.00 14.64
CA ASN A 784 18.09 -47.17 15.02
C ASN A 784 17.93 -48.24 13.90
N TRP A 785 18.79 -48.19 12.88
CA TRP A 785 18.91 -49.19 11.82
C TRP A 785 20.35 -49.29 11.32
N ALA A 786 20.74 -50.44 10.74
CA ALA A 786 22.04 -50.64 10.10
C ALA A 786 21.92 -50.69 8.56
N MET A 787 22.87 -50.06 7.87
CA MET A 787 23.00 -50.08 6.41
C MET A 787 23.65 -51.38 5.92
N VAL A 788 24.60 -51.95 6.68
CA VAL A 788 25.16 -53.29 6.40
C VAL A 788 24.06 -54.36 6.27
N ALA A 789 23.00 -54.25 7.08
CA ALA A 789 21.90 -55.22 7.13
C ALA A 789 20.72 -54.90 6.19
N LEU A 790 20.82 -53.87 5.34
CA LEU A 790 19.70 -53.34 4.55
C LEU A 790 19.04 -54.37 3.62
N HIS A 791 19.83 -55.31 3.10
CA HIS A 791 19.39 -56.31 2.12
C HIS A 791 19.38 -57.71 2.74
N ASN A 792 20.52 -58.16 3.25
CA ASN A 792 20.68 -59.47 3.89
C ASN A 792 20.85 -59.28 5.42
N PRO A 793 20.23 -60.14 6.27
CA PRO A 793 20.39 -60.05 7.72
C PRO A 793 21.84 -60.22 8.17
N VAL A 794 22.17 -59.61 9.31
CA VAL A 794 23.48 -59.76 9.97
C VAL A 794 23.35 -60.75 11.12
N ARG A 795 24.17 -61.80 11.10
CA ARG A 795 24.33 -62.73 12.23
C ARG A 795 25.65 -62.43 12.95
N VAL A 796 25.58 -62.10 14.24
CA VAL A 796 26.75 -61.88 15.12
C VAL A 796 26.95 -63.12 15.98
N ARG A 797 28.12 -63.73 15.87
CA ARG A 797 28.58 -64.87 16.67
C ARG A 797 29.42 -64.36 17.83
N LEU A 798 29.03 -64.74 19.04
CA LEU A 798 29.74 -64.46 20.29
C LEU A 798 30.32 -65.78 20.82
N THR A 799 31.65 -65.83 20.92
CA THR A 799 32.40 -66.99 21.41
C THR A 799 33.05 -66.61 22.73
N PHE A 800 32.51 -67.10 23.83
CA PHE A 800 33.11 -66.99 25.15
C PHE A 800 34.03 -68.19 25.39
N LYS A 801 35.17 -67.95 26.03
CA LYS A 801 36.13 -68.99 26.40
C LYS A 801 36.33 -69.01 27.91
N ASP A 802 36.37 -70.20 28.50
CA ASP A 802 36.58 -70.40 29.93
C ASP A 802 38.07 -70.60 30.29
N ILE A 803 38.35 -70.81 31.58
CA ILE A 803 39.72 -70.99 32.10
C ILE A 803 40.35 -72.34 31.72
N GLU A 804 39.56 -73.38 31.48
CA GLU A 804 40.05 -74.68 30.99
C GLU A 804 40.24 -74.69 29.46
N GLY A 805 39.64 -73.72 28.77
CA GLY A 805 39.75 -73.49 27.34
C GLY A 805 38.55 -74.01 26.53
N GLU A 806 37.47 -74.44 27.21
CA GLU A 806 36.20 -74.77 26.60
C GLU A 806 35.47 -73.52 26.10
N GLU A 807 34.62 -73.70 25.09
CA GLU A 807 33.96 -72.60 24.40
C GLU A 807 32.42 -72.66 24.51
N LEU A 808 31.84 -71.48 24.61
CA LEU A 808 30.40 -71.21 24.60
C LEU A 808 30.13 -70.29 23.42
N VAL A 809 29.55 -70.85 22.36
CA VAL A 809 29.25 -70.13 21.12
C VAL A 809 27.75 -69.84 21.05
N TYR A 810 27.40 -68.58 20.81
CA TYR A 810 26.03 -68.13 20.57
C TYR A 810 25.96 -67.29 19.30
N VAL A 811 24.82 -67.33 18.60
CA VAL A 811 24.57 -66.49 17.43
C VAL A 811 23.31 -65.68 17.68
N GLN A 812 23.39 -64.35 17.55
CA GLN A 812 22.24 -63.45 17.57
C GLN A 812 22.11 -62.75 16.23
N GLU A 813 20.88 -62.60 15.75
CA GLU A 813 20.58 -62.08 14.42
C GLU A 813 19.89 -60.71 14.47
N TYR A 814 20.23 -59.84 13.52
CA TYR A 814 19.53 -58.61 13.22
C TYR A 814 18.98 -58.69 11.79
N VAL A 815 17.65 -58.75 11.68
CA VAL A 815 16.92 -58.53 10.42
C VAL A 815 16.54 -57.05 10.35
N HIS A 816 16.92 -56.37 9.27
CA HIS A 816 16.54 -54.97 9.07
C HIS A 816 15.00 -54.81 9.02
N LYS A 817 14.51 -53.80 9.74
CA LYS A 817 13.11 -53.37 9.69
C LYS A 817 13.06 -52.05 8.94
N PRO A 818 12.45 -51.99 7.74
CA PRO A 818 12.30 -50.76 6.97
C PRO A 818 11.74 -49.63 7.81
N SER A 819 12.34 -48.45 7.68
CA SER A 819 12.03 -47.33 8.56
C SER A 819 10.64 -46.77 8.27
N ALA A 820 9.90 -46.43 9.33
CA ALA A 820 8.67 -45.62 9.24
C ALA A 820 8.92 -44.19 8.70
N ARG A 821 10.16 -43.86 8.30
CA ARG A 821 10.56 -42.65 7.59
C ARG A 821 10.50 -42.79 6.06
N ILE A 822 10.31 -43.99 5.51
CA ILE A 822 10.06 -44.20 4.08
C ILE A 822 8.71 -43.54 3.74
N ALA A 823 8.66 -42.75 2.67
CA ALA A 823 7.42 -42.09 2.26
C ALA A 823 6.33 -43.13 1.92
N ALA A 824 5.15 -42.95 2.51
CA ALA A 824 3.97 -43.77 2.29
C ALA A 824 2.87 -42.96 1.60
N LYS A 825 1.94 -43.65 0.93
CA LYS A 825 0.69 -43.05 0.47
C LYS A 825 -0.17 -42.68 1.68
N GLU A 826 -0.68 -41.45 1.71
CA GLU A 826 -1.69 -41.01 2.68
C GLU A 826 -3.11 -41.22 2.13
N GLU A 827 -4.11 -41.31 3.01
CA GLU A 827 -5.52 -41.53 2.64
C GLU A 827 -6.06 -40.43 1.69
N LYS A 828 -5.55 -39.21 1.83
CA LYS A 828 -5.91 -38.04 0.99
C LYS A 828 -5.13 -37.94 -0.33
N ASP A 829 -4.15 -38.81 -0.59
CA ASP A 829 -3.39 -38.80 -1.84
C ASP A 829 -4.25 -39.37 -2.99
N LEU A 830 -4.75 -38.48 -3.84
CA LEU A 830 -5.39 -38.81 -5.11
C LEU A 830 -4.40 -39.57 -6.03
N LEU A 831 -3.12 -39.22 -5.95
CA LEU A 831 -2.02 -39.97 -6.56
C LEU A 831 -0.77 -39.92 -5.67
N PHE A 832 -0.10 -41.06 -5.53
CA PHE A 832 1.21 -41.20 -4.89
C PHE A 832 2.15 -41.92 -5.86
N LEU A 833 3.14 -41.20 -6.38
CA LEU A 833 4.23 -41.76 -7.18
C LEU A 833 5.50 -41.81 -6.34
N TYR A 834 6.38 -42.76 -6.63
CA TYR A 834 7.69 -42.84 -5.99
C TYR A 834 8.76 -43.45 -6.89
N ILE A 835 10.01 -43.17 -6.52
CA ILE A 835 11.23 -43.85 -6.95
C ILE A 835 12.03 -44.17 -5.69
N ASP A 836 12.59 -45.38 -5.65
CA ASP A 836 13.35 -45.91 -4.53
C ASP A 836 14.84 -46.01 -4.87
N ASP A 837 15.68 -45.51 -3.96
CA ASP A 837 17.12 -45.76 -3.97
C ASP A 837 17.42 -46.97 -3.08
N MET A 838 17.85 -48.07 -3.71
CA MET A 838 18.15 -49.31 -2.99
C MET A 838 19.44 -49.21 -2.17
N LEU A 839 20.40 -48.35 -2.52
CA LEU A 839 21.68 -48.24 -1.83
C LEU A 839 21.58 -47.35 -0.58
N ASP A 840 20.83 -46.25 -0.67
CA ASP A 840 20.62 -45.28 0.41
C ASP A 840 19.37 -45.57 1.27
N ALA A 841 18.54 -46.55 0.88
CA ALA A 841 17.27 -46.90 1.52
C ALA A 841 16.23 -45.75 1.57
N THR A 842 16.33 -44.79 0.67
CA THR A 842 15.48 -43.60 0.62
C THR A 842 14.47 -43.65 -0.53
N ARG A 843 13.31 -43.03 -0.30
CA ARG A 843 12.21 -42.95 -1.26
C ARG A 843 11.93 -41.50 -1.61
N SER A 844 12.11 -41.15 -2.88
CA SER A 844 11.66 -39.87 -3.44
C SER A 844 10.23 -40.03 -3.94
N ALA A 845 9.30 -39.21 -3.43
CA ALA A 845 7.87 -39.36 -3.70
C ALA A 845 7.21 -38.04 -4.16
N ILE A 846 6.23 -38.17 -5.04
CA ILE A 846 5.42 -37.07 -5.58
C ILE A 846 3.95 -37.36 -5.23
N ARG A 847 3.26 -36.37 -4.66
CA ARG A 847 1.87 -36.47 -4.22
C ARG A 847 0.98 -35.51 -4.98
N VAL A 848 -0.20 -35.99 -5.36
CA VAL A 848 -1.34 -35.14 -5.76
C VAL A 848 -2.48 -35.41 -4.80
N LYS A 849 -3.09 -34.37 -4.27
CA LYS A 849 -4.18 -34.45 -3.27
C LYS A 849 -5.20 -33.34 -3.47
N GLU A 850 -6.39 -33.54 -2.94
CA GLU A 850 -7.40 -32.47 -2.81
C GLU A 850 -6.85 -31.36 -1.90
N ALA A 851 -7.22 -30.10 -2.19
CA ALA A 851 -6.72 -28.94 -1.45
C ALA A 851 -7.85 -28.21 -0.71
N ASP A 852 -7.49 -27.51 0.36
CA ASP A 852 -8.44 -26.67 1.10
C ASP A 852 -8.79 -25.38 0.31
N VAL A 853 -10.03 -24.92 0.46
CA VAL A 853 -10.57 -23.67 -0.11
C VAL A 853 -9.59 -22.50 0.13
N PRO A 854 -9.29 -21.64 -0.86
CA PRO A 854 -9.90 -21.50 -2.19
C PRO A 854 -9.27 -22.36 -3.30
N PHE A 855 -8.46 -23.36 -2.96
CA PHE A 855 -7.81 -24.23 -3.93
C PHE A 855 -8.65 -25.49 -4.20
N VAL A 856 -8.45 -26.11 -5.37
CA VAL A 856 -9.13 -27.35 -5.79
C VAL A 856 -8.20 -28.56 -5.58
N VAL A 857 -6.92 -28.40 -5.91
CA VAL A 857 -5.94 -29.49 -5.93
C VAL A 857 -4.54 -28.98 -5.61
N ASP A 858 -3.74 -29.81 -4.96
CA ASP A 858 -2.34 -29.59 -4.60
C ASP A 858 -1.47 -30.66 -5.30
N VAL A 859 -0.77 -30.24 -6.36
CA VAL A 859 0.20 -31.05 -7.11
C VAL A 859 1.59 -30.78 -6.54
N ASN A 860 2.03 -31.62 -5.61
CA ASN A 860 3.35 -31.57 -4.99
C ASN A 860 3.76 -30.18 -4.45
N SER A 861 2.91 -29.59 -3.61
CA SER A 861 3.03 -28.22 -3.05
C SER A 861 2.69 -27.08 -4.03
N LYS A 862 2.35 -27.37 -5.29
CA LYS A 862 1.76 -26.38 -6.21
C LYS A 862 0.25 -26.52 -6.21
N ARG A 863 -0.41 -25.59 -5.53
CA ARG A 863 -1.88 -25.48 -5.49
C ARG A 863 -2.44 -24.74 -6.71
N PHE A 864 -3.65 -25.13 -7.13
CA PHE A 864 -4.40 -24.52 -8.23
C PHE A 864 -5.78 -24.08 -7.76
N THR A 865 -6.19 -22.88 -8.15
CA THR A 865 -7.55 -22.35 -7.95
C THR A 865 -8.45 -22.71 -9.14
N VAL A 866 -9.77 -22.50 -9.00
CA VAL A 866 -10.73 -22.62 -10.12
C VAL A 866 -10.31 -21.76 -11.32
N ASP A 867 -9.85 -20.53 -11.08
CA ASP A 867 -9.31 -19.64 -12.12
C ASP A 867 -8.12 -20.27 -12.85
N ASP A 868 -7.16 -20.84 -12.13
CA ASP A 868 -5.96 -21.42 -12.74
C ASP A 868 -6.30 -22.61 -13.64
N LEU A 869 -7.29 -23.43 -13.24
CA LEU A 869 -7.81 -24.52 -14.07
C LEU A 869 -8.56 -23.96 -15.30
N ASN A 870 -9.37 -22.91 -15.17
CA ASN A 870 -10.03 -22.26 -16.30
C ASN A 870 -9.03 -21.64 -17.29
N LYS A 871 -7.93 -21.05 -16.80
CA LYS A 871 -6.83 -20.55 -17.66
C LYS A 871 -6.16 -21.68 -18.45
N ILE A 872 -6.02 -22.86 -17.86
CA ILE A 872 -5.47 -24.05 -18.53
C ILE A 872 -6.42 -24.51 -19.64
N VAL A 873 -7.72 -24.64 -19.35
CA VAL A 873 -8.74 -25.02 -20.35
C VAL A 873 -8.81 -24.00 -21.48
N TYR A 874 -8.88 -22.70 -21.17
CA TYR A 874 -8.92 -21.65 -22.20
C TYR A 874 -7.68 -21.67 -23.10
N LYS A 875 -6.49 -21.97 -22.57
CA LYS A 875 -5.28 -22.16 -23.38
C LYS A 875 -5.40 -23.38 -24.30
N ALA A 876 -5.88 -24.51 -23.79
CA ALA A 876 -6.14 -25.71 -24.59
C ALA A 876 -7.19 -25.47 -25.71
N GLU A 877 -8.25 -24.72 -25.43
CA GLU A 877 -9.27 -24.32 -26.41
C GLU A 877 -8.70 -23.44 -27.54
N LYS A 878 -7.72 -22.58 -27.25
CA LYS A 878 -7.10 -21.71 -28.27
C LYS A 878 -5.87 -22.33 -28.97
N SER A 879 -5.22 -23.34 -28.38
CA SER A 879 -4.09 -24.05 -29.01
C SER A 879 -4.47 -25.39 -29.67
N GLY A 880 -5.60 -25.98 -29.29
CA GLY A 880 -5.98 -27.36 -29.63
C GLY A 880 -5.21 -28.43 -28.83
N GLN A 881 -4.30 -28.05 -27.92
CA GLN A 881 -3.50 -28.98 -27.13
C GLN A 881 -4.19 -29.31 -25.82
N THR A 882 -4.70 -30.53 -25.70
CA THR A 882 -5.46 -31.02 -24.53
C THR A 882 -4.60 -31.58 -23.40
N GLU A 883 -3.35 -31.93 -23.68
CA GLU A 883 -2.33 -32.21 -22.67
C GLU A 883 -1.52 -30.92 -22.46
N VAL A 884 -1.59 -30.34 -21.24
CA VAL A 884 -1.02 -29.01 -20.95
C VAL A 884 -0.01 -29.10 -19.82
N ASP A 885 1.27 -28.93 -20.15
CA ASP A 885 2.38 -28.81 -19.19
C ASP A 885 2.12 -27.72 -18.13
N LEU A 886 2.14 -28.12 -16.86
CA LEU A 886 1.89 -27.27 -15.71
C LEU A 886 3.09 -26.40 -15.29
N LYS A 887 4.30 -26.72 -15.75
CA LYS A 887 5.56 -26.05 -15.41
C LYS A 887 5.85 -25.99 -13.90
N CYS A 888 5.27 -26.92 -13.14
CA CYS A 888 5.52 -27.12 -11.72
C CYS A 888 6.57 -28.20 -11.43
N GLY A 889 6.88 -29.03 -12.42
CA GLY A 889 7.90 -30.08 -12.38
C GLY A 889 9.29 -29.56 -12.02
N ARG A 890 10.12 -30.43 -11.45
CA ARG A 890 11.49 -30.10 -11.02
C ARG A 890 12.42 -31.28 -11.22
N ASP A 891 13.66 -30.96 -11.59
CA ASP A 891 14.81 -31.84 -11.43
C ASP A 891 15.47 -31.52 -10.08
N ALA A 892 15.65 -32.54 -9.25
CA ALA A 892 16.31 -32.50 -7.94
C ALA A 892 17.68 -33.20 -7.98
N GLY A 893 18.22 -33.46 -9.17
CA GLY A 893 19.45 -34.21 -9.40
C GLY A 893 19.21 -35.72 -9.36
N ALA A 894 18.82 -36.25 -8.20
CA ALA A 894 18.56 -37.69 -8.02
C ALA A 894 17.24 -38.14 -8.69
N TYR A 895 16.22 -37.27 -8.72
CA TYR A 895 14.95 -37.53 -9.39
C TYR A 895 14.48 -36.29 -10.15
N LYS A 896 13.80 -36.51 -11.28
CA LYS A 896 13.10 -35.48 -12.05
C LYS A 896 11.63 -35.84 -12.17
N TRP A 897 10.74 -34.88 -11.96
CA TRP A 897 9.31 -35.05 -12.20
C TRP A 897 8.73 -33.93 -13.04
N ASP A 898 7.73 -34.29 -13.83
CA ASP A 898 6.98 -33.42 -14.74
C ASP A 898 5.48 -33.71 -14.56
N ALA A 899 4.62 -32.74 -14.86
CA ALA A 899 3.18 -32.89 -14.71
C ALA A 899 2.38 -32.06 -15.72
N TRP A 900 1.31 -32.65 -16.22
CA TRP A 900 0.42 -32.08 -17.22
C TRP A 900 -1.02 -32.13 -16.72
N ALA A 901 -1.78 -31.07 -16.96
CA ALA A 901 -3.23 -31.11 -16.87
C ALA A 901 -3.81 -31.75 -18.14
N LEU A 902 -4.76 -32.66 -17.95
CA LEU A 902 -5.53 -33.26 -19.03
C LEU A 902 -6.88 -32.52 -19.14
N VAL A 903 -7.13 -31.93 -20.31
CA VAL A 903 -8.28 -31.08 -20.60
C VAL A 903 -9.29 -31.81 -21.48
N ASP A 904 -10.53 -31.80 -21.04
CA ASP A 904 -11.70 -32.15 -21.84
C ASP A 904 -12.30 -30.85 -22.41
N LEU A 905 -12.32 -30.72 -23.74
CA LEU A 905 -12.84 -29.55 -24.46
C LEU A 905 -14.37 -29.58 -24.63
N SER A 906 -14.99 -30.76 -24.62
CA SER A 906 -16.45 -30.92 -24.62
C SER A 906 -17.02 -30.45 -23.28
N CYS A 907 -16.40 -30.90 -22.18
CA CYS A 907 -16.74 -30.52 -20.82
C CYS A 907 -16.13 -29.18 -20.37
N ARG A 908 -15.27 -28.56 -21.17
CA ARG A 908 -14.47 -27.34 -20.85
C ARG A 908 -13.83 -27.41 -19.46
N ARG A 909 -13.14 -28.52 -19.14
CA ARG A 909 -12.57 -28.75 -17.80
C ARG A 909 -11.22 -29.44 -17.80
N VAL A 910 -10.41 -29.17 -16.78
CA VAL A 910 -9.35 -30.11 -16.39
C VAL A 910 -10.04 -31.30 -15.71
N TYR A 911 -9.80 -32.52 -16.21
CA TYR A 911 -10.39 -33.74 -15.65
C TYR A 911 -9.41 -34.56 -14.83
N GLY A 912 -8.11 -34.39 -15.05
CA GLY A 912 -7.07 -35.05 -14.27
C GLY A 912 -5.68 -34.50 -14.52
N PHE A 913 -4.72 -35.03 -13.78
CA PHE A 913 -3.31 -34.68 -13.82
C PHE A 913 -2.48 -35.90 -14.11
N LYS A 914 -1.82 -35.90 -15.26
CA LYS A 914 -0.77 -36.85 -15.62
C LYS A 914 0.51 -36.42 -14.92
N VAL A 915 1.18 -37.32 -14.24
CA VAL A 915 2.44 -37.02 -13.54
C VAL A 915 3.46 -38.12 -13.87
N LEU A 916 4.63 -37.70 -14.36
CA LEU A 916 5.76 -38.57 -14.63
C LEU A 916 6.87 -38.25 -13.62
N LEU A 917 7.40 -39.29 -12.98
CA LEU A 917 8.55 -39.25 -12.09
C LEU A 917 9.63 -40.17 -12.66
N THR A 918 10.87 -39.72 -12.74
CA THR A 918 12.01 -40.39 -13.40
C THR A 918 13.30 -40.20 -12.63
N THR A 919 14.31 -41.03 -12.91
CA THR A 919 15.70 -40.77 -12.49
C THR A 919 16.16 -39.39 -12.98
N GLY A 920 16.76 -38.58 -12.11
CA GLY A 920 17.14 -37.20 -12.41
C GLY A 920 18.46 -37.05 -13.15
N SER A 921 18.87 -35.81 -13.43
CA SER A 921 20.04 -35.53 -14.28
C SER A 921 21.41 -35.83 -13.68
N THR A 922 21.53 -36.12 -12.38
CA THR A 922 22.82 -36.55 -11.78
C THR A 922 23.06 -38.06 -11.83
N CYS A 923 22.19 -38.81 -12.52
CA CYS A 923 22.32 -40.26 -12.69
C CYS A 923 22.58 -40.59 -14.17
N ASP A 924 23.73 -41.18 -14.48
CA ASP A 924 24.16 -41.49 -15.86
C ASP A 924 23.22 -42.45 -16.61
N LYS A 925 22.40 -43.22 -15.87
CA LYS A 925 21.45 -44.20 -16.40
C LYS A 925 20.04 -43.90 -15.87
N ARG A 926 19.06 -43.89 -16.77
CA ARG A 926 17.62 -43.88 -16.40
C ARG A 926 17.16 -45.31 -16.17
N THR A 927 17.26 -45.78 -14.93
CA THR A 927 16.80 -47.12 -14.51
C THR A 927 15.39 -47.10 -13.90
N THR A 928 14.82 -45.91 -13.65
CA THR A 928 13.58 -45.76 -12.89
C THR A 928 12.62 -44.76 -13.54
N ALA A 929 11.36 -45.17 -13.72
CA ALA A 929 10.27 -44.33 -14.20
C ALA A 929 8.91 -44.77 -13.61
N THR A 930 8.13 -43.79 -13.16
CA THR A 930 6.81 -43.98 -12.58
C THR A 930 5.84 -42.97 -13.19
N LEU A 931 4.82 -43.42 -13.90
CA LEU A 931 3.77 -42.62 -14.53
C LEU A 931 2.42 -42.98 -13.92
N GLY A 932 1.67 -41.98 -13.51
CA GLY A 932 0.30 -42.18 -13.03
C GLY A 932 -0.58 -40.94 -13.20
N TYR A 933 -1.85 -41.11 -12.88
CA TYR A 933 -2.90 -40.15 -13.16
C TYR A 933 -3.71 -39.86 -11.89
N ALA A 934 -3.88 -38.59 -11.56
CA ALA A 934 -4.76 -38.14 -10.48
C ALA A 934 -6.07 -37.60 -11.07
N PRO A 935 -7.26 -37.97 -10.55
CA PRO A 935 -8.49 -37.27 -10.92
C PRO A 935 -8.44 -35.81 -10.42
N CYS A 936 -8.99 -34.88 -11.21
CA CYS A 936 -9.27 -33.53 -10.72
C CYS A 936 -10.62 -33.55 -9.98
N PRO A 937 -10.72 -33.03 -8.75
CA PRO A 937 -12.00 -32.83 -8.08
C PRO A 937 -12.98 -32.00 -8.93
N LEU A 938 -14.28 -32.24 -8.76
CA LEU A 938 -15.31 -31.51 -9.50
C LEU A 938 -15.44 -30.08 -8.97
N TYR A 939 -15.14 -29.13 -9.85
CA TYR A 939 -15.25 -27.69 -9.61
C TYR A 939 -16.27 -27.02 -10.55
N SER A 940 -16.82 -25.90 -10.11
CA SER A 940 -17.84 -25.05 -10.77
C SER A 940 -17.41 -23.58 -10.76
N THR A 941 -17.89 -22.77 -11.71
CA THR A 941 -17.44 -21.37 -11.92
C THR A 941 -18.23 -20.31 -11.14
N SER A 942 -18.57 -20.60 -9.89
CA SER A 942 -19.20 -19.65 -8.96
C SER A 942 -18.30 -18.44 -8.66
N SER A 943 -18.63 -17.28 -9.21
CA SER A 943 -18.19 -15.97 -8.69
C SER A 943 -19.12 -15.52 -7.55
N GLY A 944 -19.34 -16.38 -6.56
CA GLY A 944 -20.20 -16.12 -5.39
C GLY A 944 -19.35 -15.71 -4.19
N ASP A 945 -19.62 -14.55 -3.62
CA ASP A 945 -18.81 -13.92 -2.56
C ASP A 945 -19.08 -14.50 -1.14
N ASP A 946 -19.75 -15.65 -1.05
CA ASP A 946 -20.14 -16.32 0.20
C ASP A 946 -18.97 -17.12 0.81
N THR A 947 -17.95 -16.41 1.31
CA THR A 947 -16.72 -16.97 1.87
C THR A 947 -16.90 -17.87 3.12
N GLU A 948 -18.12 -18.03 3.63
CA GLU A 948 -18.42 -18.75 4.89
C GLU A 948 -19.15 -20.10 4.72
N THR A 949 -19.50 -20.54 3.51
CA THR A 949 -20.10 -21.88 3.31
C THR A 949 -19.29 -22.77 2.37
N LYS A 950 -19.31 -24.08 2.61
CA LYS A 950 -18.73 -25.10 1.72
C LYS A 950 -19.51 -25.31 0.41
N ASN A 951 -20.42 -24.40 0.08
CA ASN A 951 -21.20 -24.43 -1.14
C ASN A 951 -20.38 -23.85 -2.30
N PHE A 952 -19.36 -24.59 -2.74
CA PHE A 952 -19.09 -24.63 -4.18
C PHE A 952 -20.44 -24.89 -4.86
N LEU A 953 -20.83 -24.08 -5.86
CA LEU A 953 -22.16 -24.20 -6.48
C LEU A 953 -22.45 -25.66 -6.83
N ASN A 954 -23.66 -26.11 -6.44
CA ASN A 954 -24.23 -27.43 -6.74
C ASN A 954 -23.64 -27.99 -8.03
N VAL A 955 -22.76 -28.99 -7.89
CA VAL A 955 -22.16 -29.63 -9.06
C VAL A 955 -23.23 -30.31 -9.92
N ASP A 956 -24.39 -30.60 -9.32
CA ASP A 956 -25.58 -31.15 -9.98
C ASP A 956 -26.43 -30.12 -10.75
N ASP A 957 -26.19 -28.81 -10.59
CA ASP A 957 -26.79 -27.76 -11.43
C ASP A 957 -25.96 -27.50 -12.72
N LEU A 958 -24.87 -28.24 -12.94
CA LEU A 958 -24.06 -28.16 -14.15
C LEU A 958 -24.66 -29.02 -15.28
N GLU A 959 -24.80 -28.44 -16.48
CA GLU A 959 -25.15 -29.15 -17.71
C GLU A 959 -24.16 -30.31 -17.96
N GLU A 960 -24.70 -31.51 -18.19
CA GLU A 960 -23.92 -32.73 -18.43
C GLU A 960 -23.56 -32.91 -19.91
N ARG A 961 -22.32 -33.35 -20.18
CA ARG A 961 -21.77 -33.54 -21.53
C ARG A 961 -20.97 -34.83 -21.68
N SER A 962 -20.93 -35.35 -22.91
CA SER A 962 -20.11 -36.50 -23.26
C SER A 962 -18.61 -36.19 -23.12
N ILE A 963 -17.87 -37.11 -22.52
CA ILE A 963 -16.41 -36.97 -22.32
C ILE A 963 -15.68 -36.86 -23.67
N GLN A 964 -14.73 -35.94 -23.74
CA GLN A 964 -13.64 -35.92 -24.71
C GLN A 964 -12.30 -36.03 -23.97
N TYR A 965 -11.71 -37.23 -23.97
CA TYR A 965 -10.38 -37.46 -23.41
C TYR A 965 -9.30 -36.65 -24.14
N ALA A 966 -8.27 -36.25 -23.40
CA ALA A 966 -7.13 -35.54 -23.95
C ALA A 966 -6.31 -36.44 -24.90
N VAL A 967 -5.84 -35.86 -26.00
CA VAL A 967 -4.76 -36.43 -26.81
C VAL A 967 -3.45 -36.26 -26.05
N GLU A 968 -2.96 -37.36 -25.49
CA GLU A 968 -1.64 -37.42 -24.85
C GLU A 968 -0.53 -37.53 -25.90
N THR A 969 0.55 -36.77 -25.69
CA THR A 969 1.71 -36.65 -26.59
C THR A 969 3.01 -37.09 -25.90
N ASP A 970 3.16 -36.83 -24.61
CA ASP A 970 4.32 -37.29 -23.83
C ASP A 970 4.22 -38.79 -23.49
N VAL A 971 5.19 -39.59 -23.95
CA VAL A 971 5.18 -41.06 -23.83
C VAL A 971 5.96 -41.51 -22.58
N PHE A 972 5.55 -42.63 -21.98
CA PHE A 972 6.34 -43.28 -20.92
C PHE A 972 7.77 -43.56 -21.43
N PRO A 973 8.83 -43.09 -20.75
CA PRO A 973 10.19 -43.18 -21.26
C PRO A 973 10.70 -44.62 -21.28
N GLU A 974 11.53 -44.94 -22.27
CA GLU A 974 12.36 -46.14 -22.21
C GLU A 974 13.40 -45.98 -21.07
N VAL A 975 13.55 -47.03 -20.27
CA VAL A 975 14.47 -47.10 -19.13
C VAL A 975 15.34 -48.35 -19.27
N GLU A 976 16.59 -48.25 -18.83
CA GLU A 976 17.50 -49.37 -18.81
C GLU A 976 17.10 -50.38 -17.71
N PRO A 977 17.14 -51.69 -17.98
CA PRO A 977 16.93 -52.70 -16.94
C PRO A 977 17.96 -52.54 -15.82
N SER A 978 17.49 -52.30 -14.60
CA SER A 978 18.32 -52.43 -13.39
C SER A 978 18.66 -53.90 -13.17
N GLU A 979 19.93 -54.22 -12.91
CA GLU A 979 20.34 -55.56 -12.48
C GLU A 979 19.57 -55.96 -11.21
N PRO A 980 18.98 -57.16 -11.15
CA PRO A 980 18.21 -57.60 -9.99
C PRO A 980 19.16 -57.84 -8.81
N LEU A 981 18.93 -57.14 -7.70
CA LEU A 981 19.70 -57.33 -6.48
C LEU A 981 19.44 -58.72 -5.90
N GLU A 982 20.47 -59.54 -5.79
CA GLU A 982 20.40 -60.85 -5.13
C GLU A 982 20.27 -60.68 -3.61
N VAL A 983 19.11 -61.07 -3.08
CA VAL A 983 18.77 -61.00 -1.64
C VAL A 983 18.56 -62.41 -1.13
N VAL A 984 19.39 -62.84 -0.16
CA VAL A 984 19.32 -64.18 0.43
C VAL A 984 18.50 -64.09 1.72
N GLU A 985 17.33 -64.72 1.75
CA GLU A 985 16.38 -64.53 2.85
C GLU A 985 16.72 -65.38 4.10
N ASP A 986 17.28 -66.58 3.95
CA ASP A 986 17.88 -67.34 5.05
C ASP A 986 18.95 -68.35 4.59
N ASP A 987 19.73 -68.88 5.53
CA ASP A 987 20.69 -69.98 5.31
C ASP A 987 20.78 -70.95 6.52
N ASP A 988 21.38 -72.13 6.30
CA ASP A 988 21.55 -73.23 7.26
C ASP A 988 22.94 -73.28 7.94
N VAL A 989 23.82 -72.31 7.67
CA VAL A 989 25.26 -72.36 8.05
C VAL A 989 25.47 -72.50 9.56
N ASP A 990 24.59 -71.89 10.37
CA ASP A 990 24.68 -71.91 11.84
C ASP A 990 23.92 -73.07 12.50
N ASP A 991 23.25 -73.91 11.72
CA ASP A 991 22.33 -74.90 12.29
C ASP A 991 23.06 -76.08 12.96
N GLU A 992 22.31 -76.81 13.78
CA GLU A 992 22.75 -78.10 14.28
C GLU A 992 22.63 -79.13 13.16
N LYS A 993 23.74 -79.41 12.48
CA LYS A 993 23.81 -80.53 11.51
C LYS A 993 23.39 -81.81 12.21
N ALA A 994 22.22 -82.32 11.84
CA ALA A 994 21.68 -83.56 12.38
C ALA A 994 22.66 -84.71 12.06
N VAL A 995 23.26 -85.28 13.10
CA VAL A 995 24.17 -86.43 12.96
C VAL A 995 23.33 -87.68 12.71
N VAL A 996 22.87 -87.82 11.47
CA VAL A 996 22.26 -89.06 10.97
C VAL A 996 23.36 -90.10 10.87
N ALA A 997 23.43 -90.99 11.86
CA ALA A 997 24.38 -92.10 11.87
C ALA A 997 24.03 -93.09 10.75
N LEU A 998 24.75 -93.00 9.63
CA LEU A 998 24.69 -93.94 8.52
C LEU A 998 25.62 -95.13 8.78
N ASP A 999 25.11 -96.14 9.47
CA ASP A 999 25.65 -97.50 9.41
C ASP A 999 24.91 -98.33 8.34
N ALA A 1000 25.63 -99.21 7.65
CA ALA A 1000 25.21 -99.73 6.34
C ALA A 1000 24.56 -101.13 6.39
N VAL A 1001 23.66 -101.38 5.44
CA VAL A 1001 23.41 -102.71 4.83
C VAL A 1001 22.86 -102.51 3.40
N PRO A 1002 23.21 -103.36 2.40
CA PRO A 1002 23.08 -103.02 0.99
C PRO A 1002 21.74 -103.37 0.31
N VAL A 1003 21.55 -102.78 -0.88
CA VAL A 1003 20.33 -102.89 -1.72
C VAL A 1003 20.24 -104.23 -2.46
N THR A 1004 19.04 -104.80 -2.49
CA THR A 1004 18.55 -105.65 -3.59
C THR A 1004 17.19 -105.12 -4.08
N ALA A 1005 16.94 -105.19 -5.39
CA ALA A 1005 15.76 -104.64 -6.08
C ALA A 1005 15.10 -105.77 -6.93
N PRO A 1006 14.11 -105.55 -7.84
CA PRO A 1006 13.39 -104.32 -8.21
C PRO A 1006 11.85 -104.44 -8.48
N VAL A 1007 11.15 -103.30 -8.65
CA VAL A 1007 9.82 -103.07 -9.32
C VAL A 1007 8.56 -103.87 -8.86
N PRO A 1008 7.30 -103.56 -9.31
CA PRO A 1008 6.70 -102.30 -9.82
C PRO A 1008 5.31 -101.95 -9.17
N VAL A 1009 4.60 -100.98 -9.79
CA VAL A 1009 3.12 -100.82 -9.90
C VAL A 1009 2.43 -99.74 -9.04
N SER A 1010 1.56 -98.98 -9.73
CA SER A 1010 0.75 -97.84 -9.31
C SER A 1010 -0.37 -98.11 -8.30
N ALA A 1011 -0.69 -97.04 -7.55
CA ALA A 1011 -2.02 -96.55 -7.17
C ALA A 1011 -2.98 -97.45 -6.34
N VAL A 1012 -3.34 -96.95 -5.14
CA VAL A 1012 -4.69 -96.46 -4.75
C VAL A 1012 -4.65 -96.06 -3.26
N ALA A 1013 -5.57 -95.21 -2.79
CA ALA A 1013 -5.71 -94.76 -1.39
C ALA A 1013 -6.80 -95.57 -0.64
N PRO A 1014 -7.18 -95.27 0.63
CA PRO A 1014 -6.46 -94.70 1.78
C PRO A 1014 -6.58 -95.64 3.03
N VAL A 1015 -6.50 -95.07 4.25
CA VAL A 1015 -7.00 -95.56 5.56
C VAL A 1015 -6.05 -96.34 6.49
N VAL A 1016 -5.48 -95.59 7.45
CA VAL A 1016 -5.41 -95.82 8.92
C VAL A 1016 -5.25 -97.26 9.45
N ALA A 1017 -4.13 -97.52 10.15
CA ALA A 1017 -4.11 -98.02 11.54
C ALA A 1017 -2.70 -97.95 12.18
N ILE A 1018 -2.64 -98.16 13.51
CA ILE A 1018 -1.43 -98.45 14.31
C ILE A 1018 -0.36 -97.34 14.42
N ALA A 1019 -0.76 -96.18 14.97
CA ALA A 1019 0.12 -95.31 15.76
C ALA A 1019 -0.60 -94.76 17.01
N ALA A 1020 -1.59 -95.50 17.52
CA ALA A 1020 -2.54 -95.05 18.54
C ALA A 1020 -2.06 -95.32 19.97
N ALA A 1021 -0.90 -94.76 20.36
CA ALA A 1021 -0.34 -94.95 21.71
C ALA A 1021 0.57 -93.81 22.23
N THR A 1022 0.29 -92.53 21.88
CA THR A 1022 0.97 -91.38 22.54
C THR A 1022 0.33 -90.01 22.34
N THR A 1023 -0.49 -89.81 21.29
CA THR A 1023 -1.04 -88.49 20.92
C THR A 1023 -2.24 -88.03 21.75
N THR A 1024 -2.77 -88.87 22.65
CA THR A 1024 -4.03 -88.61 23.39
C THR A 1024 -3.93 -87.58 24.51
N SER A 1025 -2.71 -87.18 24.94
CA SER A 1025 -2.51 -86.24 26.04
C SER A 1025 -2.57 -84.76 25.64
N VAL A 1026 -2.28 -84.42 24.38
CA VAL A 1026 -2.15 -83.02 23.92
C VAL A 1026 -3.50 -82.43 23.47
N ALA A 1027 -4.37 -83.25 22.87
CA ALA A 1027 -5.70 -82.81 22.42
C ALA A 1027 -6.63 -82.41 23.59
N ALA A 1028 -6.51 -83.08 24.73
CA ALA A 1028 -7.25 -82.71 25.95
C ALA A 1028 -6.78 -81.36 26.51
N ALA A 1029 -5.46 -81.15 26.60
CA ALA A 1029 -4.88 -79.91 27.12
C ALA A 1029 -5.27 -78.68 26.27
N LEU A 1030 -5.23 -78.79 24.93
CA LEU A 1030 -5.69 -77.71 24.04
C LEU A 1030 -7.19 -77.42 24.18
N GLY A 1031 -8.01 -78.44 24.46
CA GLY A 1031 -9.45 -78.29 24.71
C GLY A 1031 -9.79 -77.51 25.98
N GLU A 1032 -8.99 -77.65 27.05
CA GLU A 1032 -9.16 -76.87 28.27
C GLU A 1032 -8.58 -75.46 28.14
N VAL A 1033 -7.39 -75.29 27.54
CA VAL A 1033 -6.79 -73.97 27.29
C VAL A 1033 -7.70 -73.09 26.43
N SER A 1034 -8.31 -73.65 25.38
CA SER A 1034 -9.25 -72.89 24.52
C SER A 1034 -10.59 -72.55 25.19
N LYS A 1035 -10.95 -73.20 26.31
CA LYS A 1035 -12.08 -72.79 27.16
C LYS A 1035 -11.66 -71.76 28.20
N ALA A 1036 -10.44 -71.85 28.72
CA ALA A 1036 -9.90 -70.88 29.67
C ALA A 1036 -9.74 -69.49 29.04
N THR A 1037 -9.22 -69.39 27.81
CA THR A 1037 -9.08 -68.10 27.11
C THR A 1037 -10.43 -67.46 26.78
N ALA A 1038 -11.37 -68.22 26.21
CA ALA A 1038 -12.73 -67.75 25.94
C ALA A 1038 -13.49 -67.30 27.22
N SER A 1039 -13.14 -67.85 28.38
CA SER A 1039 -13.67 -67.42 29.68
C SER A 1039 -12.97 -66.18 30.27
N LEU A 1040 -11.77 -65.81 29.79
CA LEU A 1040 -11.05 -64.62 30.26
C LEU A 1040 -11.52 -63.35 29.55
N ASP A 1041 -11.60 -63.37 28.21
CA ASP A 1041 -11.91 -62.15 27.43
C ASP A 1041 -13.29 -61.58 27.77
N SER A 1042 -14.29 -62.45 28.00
CA SER A 1042 -15.63 -62.03 28.44
C SER A 1042 -15.68 -61.49 29.87
N ALA A 1043 -14.71 -61.81 30.72
CA ALA A 1043 -14.65 -61.35 32.11
C ALA A 1043 -13.84 -60.04 32.26
N VAL A 1044 -12.73 -59.92 31.53
CA VAL A 1044 -11.83 -58.76 31.60
C VAL A 1044 -12.49 -57.49 31.07
N PHE A 1045 -13.20 -57.56 29.94
CA PHE A 1045 -13.88 -56.38 29.37
C PHE A 1045 -15.05 -55.88 30.21
N ALA A 1046 -15.83 -56.78 30.82
CA ALA A 1046 -16.95 -56.41 31.69
C ALA A 1046 -16.49 -55.83 33.04
N GLY A 1047 -15.44 -56.39 33.66
CA GLY A 1047 -14.90 -55.91 34.92
C GLY A 1047 -14.16 -54.56 34.81
N SER A 1048 -13.56 -54.28 33.64
CA SER A 1048 -12.76 -53.07 33.42
C SER A 1048 -13.60 -51.79 33.49
N MET A 1049 -14.73 -51.72 32.77
CA MET A 1049 -15.60 -50.52 32.70
C MET A 1049 -16.10 -50.09 34.09
N ALA A 1050 -16.74 -51.01 34.83
CA ALA A 1050 -17.27 -50.73 36.17
C ALA A 1050 -16.18 -50.40 37.20
N SER A 1051 -14.95 -50.89 37.01
CA SER A 1051 -13.80 -50.48 37.83
C SER A 1051 -13.30 -49.08 37.48
N LEU A 1052 -13.43 -48.65 36.21
CA LEU A 1052 -13.05 -47.33 35.75
C LEU A 1052 -14.06 -46.26 36.19
N GLU A 1053 -15.36 -46.50 36.01
CA GLU A 1053 -16.44 -45.61 36.47
C GLU A 1053 -16.36 -45.40 37.99
N LYS A 1054 -16.21 -46.48 38.77
CA LYS A 1054 -16.08 -46.40 40.23
C LYS A 1054 -14.77 -45.74 40.69
N ARG A 1055 -13.72 -45.75 39.85
CA ARG A 1055 -12.51 -44.94 40.07
C ARG A 1055 -12.74 -43.47 39.74
N LEU A 1056 -13.49 -43.16 38.69
CA LEU A 1056 -13.88 -41.79 38.32
C LEU A 1056 -14.79 -41.15 39.39
N GLU A 1057 -15.82 -41.85 39.90
CA GLU A 1057 -16.60 -41.41 41.07
C GLU A 1057 -15.70 -41.14 42.28
N SER A 1058 -14.71 -42.03 42.54
CA SER A 1058 -13.77 -41.84 43.66
C SER A 1058 -12.85 -40.63 43.45
N LEU A 1059 -12.52 -40.31 42.20
CA LEU A 1059 -11.74 -39.14 41.81
C LEU A 1059 -12.55 -37.86 42.00
N ASP A 1060 -13.78 -37.78 41.48
CA ASP A 1060 -14.67 -36.63 41.72
C ASP A 1060 -14.93 -36.43 43.21
N THR A 1061 -15.20 -37.50 43.97
CA THR A 1061 -15.41 -37.42 45.42
C THR A 1061 -14.14 -36.99 46.18
N ASN A 1062 -12.95 -37.15 45.59
CA ASN A 1062 -11.68 -36.68 46.15
C ASN A 1062 -11.35 -35.25 45.69
N VAL A 1063 -11.63 -34.88 44.44
CA VAL A 1063 -11.49 -33.52 43.90
C VAL A 1063 -12.44 -32.57 44.62
N ALA A 1064 -13.71 -32.97 44.83
CA ALA A 1064 -14.66 -32.21 45.64
C ALA A 1064 -14.18 -32.03 47.08
N ARG A 1065 -13.59 -33.07 47.71
CA ARG A 1065 -12.99 -32.96 49.05
C ARG A 1065 -11.75 -32.06 49.07
N MET A 1066 -10.93 -32.05 48.01
CA MET A 1066 -9.81 -31.12 47.88
C MET A 1066 -10.29 -29.68 47.65
N ALA A 1067 -11.37 -29.47 46.89
CA ALA A 1067 -12.00 -28.16 46.73
C ALA A 1067 -12.53 -27.62 48.06
N THR A 1068 -13.33 -28.40 48.81
CA THR A 1068 -13.82 -27.98 50.14
C THR A 1068 -12.70 -27.84 51.17
N ALA A 1069 -11.59 -28.58 51.04
CA ALA A 1069 -10.41 -28.38 51.88
C ALA A 1069 -9.69 -27.07 51.53
N LEU A 1070 -9.58 -26.72 50.25
CA LEU A 1070 -9.02 -25.45 49.78
C LEU A 1070 -9.92 -24.26 50.16
N GLU A 1071 -11.24 -24.36 50.02
CA GLU A 1071 -12.18 -23.32 50.49
C GLU A 1071 -12.04 -23.08 52.00
N LYS A 1072 -11.89 -24.14 52.80
CA LYS A 1072 -11.61 -24.02 54.24
C LYS A 1072 -10.23 -23.41 54.50
N LEU A 1073 -9.20 -23.77 53.72
CA LEU A 1073 -7.87 -23.18 53.84
C LEU A 1073 -7.90 -21.67 53.51
N VAL A 1074 -8.60 -21.28 52.44
CA VAL A 1074 -8.81 -19.88 52.06
C VAL A 1074 -9.61 -19.13 53.12
N THR A 1075 -10.63 -19.76 53.70
CA THR A 1075 -11.41 -19.18 54.81
C THR A 1075 -10.52 -18.92 56.03
N ILE A 1076 -9.66 -19.88 56.39
CA ILE A 1076 -8.69 -19.76 57.50
C ILE A 1076 -7.59 -18.73 57.19
N LEU A 1077 -7.23 -18.52 55.93
CA LEU A 1077 -6.30 -17.48 55.47
C LEU A 1077 -6.98 -16.09 55.25
N SER A 1078 -8.29 -16.00 55.47
CA SER A 1078 -9.08 -14.76 55.42
C SER A 1078 -9.58 -14.28 56.80
N GLN A 1079 -9.08 -14.89 57.88
CA GLN A 1079 -9.31 -14.53 59.28
C GLN A 1079 -8.01 -14.07 59.94
#